data_AF-A0A937LT98-F1
#
_entry.id   AF-A0A937LT98-F1
#
_cell.length_a   1.000
_cell.length_b   1.000
_cell.length_c   1.000
_cell.angle_alpha   90.00
_cell.angle_beta   90.00
_cell.angle_gamma   90.00
#
_symmetry.space_group_name_H-M   'P 1'
#
loop_
_entity.id
_entity.type
_entity.pdbx_description
1 polymer ?
#
loop_
_entity_poly.entity_id
_entity_poly.type
_entity_poly.pdbx_seq_one_letter_code
_entity_poly.pdbx_strand_id
1 'polypeptide(L)'
;MKLSTTVILILLNLFIFSQSKIDRSNCRDGEDVEYCKTHKMMNKLKNNPSFYKQFLKDQQELKKTEDQISGQSRSGVVYTIPVVFHVLHNGGVENISKDQILDAVAILNRDFRLQNTDANNVQSTFSSMPSDIEVEFKLATKAPNGQCFSGITRTQNALTNDGSSGQAQVAAVTAGNDVYNSSWPGNKYLNIFVVNEAGGAAGYTTNPSNWSSTSMRNGIWILHDYVGSIGTSDNSSSRSLTHEVGHWLNLEHLWGPNNNPGTATSCSSDDGVNDTPRCIGVTACILTSNSCSNDAQDGYWSSDVVDNVENYMEYSYCSKMFTNGQKTRMRSALVSSVGGRNNLWRNNNLISTGTNSDPTVCAVEISVAKDLVCGNDNVQFFDESYNNIVSWNWSFPGGSPSSSNTKDPITSYSSSGNYDVTLQVTDGSGNVMSKTFSSFITVLGSNGNTPPIFEGFENMSSLPNNNWTIDNLSGPGFQVVSSASASGSRSVKLDNSIGTNGSVDELISNTIDLSNSDAASISFKYAFAKRNSSNTDYLQIYASKDCGDSWALRKNIYSSVLATRANTNSSFTPTGSDWKVISISPNTLNNFLVSNFRFKFKFVNGGGNDLFIDDINLSGSVSINDLERTNNLTIQPNPVIDNSVISFYSNSNLTNVTLDLYDAMGRLVISKRVANLNNGDNKIEIPSSALESGWYLIMLKSQEKIISNKFLKK
;
A
#
# COMPACT_ATOMS: atom_id res chain seq x y z
N MET A 1 -19.26 -54.11 4.40
CA MET A 1 -19.95 -53.47 3.26
C MET A 1 -19.34 -52.09 3.07
N LYS A 2 -18.84 -51.79 1.87
CA LYS A 2 -17.99 -50.61 1.53
C LYS A 2 -18.63 -49.27 1.95
N LEU A 3 -17.88 -48.36 2.56
CA LEU A 3 -18.12 -46.91 2.42
C LEU A 3 -16.82 -46.09 2.56
N SER A 4 -16.37 -45.67 1.38
CA SER A 4 -15.52 -44.54 0.97
C SER A 4 -14.85 -43.66 2.04
N THR A 5 -13.52 -43.74 2.13
CA THR A 5 -12.64 -42.69 2.65
C THR A 5 -12.46 -41.59 1.59
N THR A 6 -13.11 -40.45 1.76
CA THR A 6 -12.80 -39.24 0.99
C THR A 6 -11.84 -38.39 1.82
N VAL A 7 -10.55 -38.47 1.47
CA VAL A 7 -9.51 -37.57 1.96
C VAL A 7 -9.71 -36.23 1.27
N ILE A 8 -10.21 -35.23 2.00
CA ILE A 8 -10.19 -33.83 1.53
C ILE A 8 -8.79 -33.30 1.80
N LEU A 9 -7.96 -33.34 0.76
CA LEU A 9 -6.67 -32.67 0.71
C LEU A 9 -6.95 -31.16 0.69
N ILE A 10 -6.68 -30.46 1.79
CA ILE A 10 -6.67 -29.00 1.82
C ILE A 10 -5.40 -28.57 1.08
N LEU A 11 -5.56 -28.21 -0.20
CA LEU A 11 -4.56 -27.52 -1.00
C LEU A 11 -4.38 -26.12 -0.39
N LEU A 12 -3.35 -25.96 0.44
CA LEU A 12 -2.74 -24.66 0.68
C LEU A 12 -2.16 -24.22 -0.68
N ASN A 13 -2.83 -23.32 -1.40
CA ASN A 13 -2.24 -22.63 -2.55
C ASN A 13 -1.17 -21.67 -2.02
N LEU A 14 -0.02 -22.22 -1.62
CA LEU A 14 1.24 -21.50 -1.71
C LEU A 14 1.42 -21.21 -3.20
N PHE A 15 1.18 -19.96 -3.62
CA PHE A 15 1.67 -19.48 -4.91
C PHE A 15 3.19 -19.52 -4.86
N ILE A 16 3.76 -20.67 -5.20
CA ILE A 16 5.17 -20.76 -5.55
C ILE A 16 5.27 -20.10 -6.93
N PHE A 17 5.61 -18.81 -6.94
CA PHE A 17 6.00 -18.14 -8.16
C PHE A 17 7.23 -18.88 -8.70
N SER A 18 7.08 -19.53 -9.85
CA SER A 18 8.20 -20.17 -10.54
C SER A 18 9.12 -19.05 -11.05
N GLN A 19 10.23 -18.80 -10.35
CA GLN A 19 11.27 -17.91 -10.88
C GLN A 19 11.69 -18.42 -12.26
N SER A 20 11.65 -17.54 -13.25
CA SER A 20 12.07 -17.88 -14.61
C SER A 20 13.57 -18.22 -14.58
N LYS A 21 13.98 -19.27 -15.31
CA LYS A 21 15.40 -19.61 -15.43
C LYS A 21 16.09 -18.51 -16.22
N ILE A 22 16.85 -17.66 -15.53
CA ILE A 22 17.61 -16.55 -16.13
C ILE A 22 18.71 -17.12 -17.03
N ASP A 23 18.79 -16.60 -18.25
CA ASP A 23 19.89 -16.85 -19.18
C ASP A 23 20.99 -15.80 -18.97
N ARG A 24 22.03 -16.20 -18.25
CA ARG A 24 23.18 -15.33 -17.91
C ARG A 24 23.93 -14.81 -19.13
N SER A 25 23.82 -15.45 -20.29
CA SER A 25 24.45 -14.95 -21.53
C SER A 25 23.68 -13.79 -22.18
N ASN A 26 22.47 -13.53 -21.70
CA ASN A 26 21.62 -12.42 -22.12
C ASN A 26 21.46 -11.40 -20.98
N CYS A 27 22.39 -11.36 -20.03
CA CYS A 27 22.43 -10.43 -18.91
C CYS A 27 23.69 -9.57 -18.99
N ARG A 28 23.70 -8.45 -18.29
CA ARG A 28 24.94 -7.73 -18.00
C ARG A 28 25.75 -8.44 -16.94
N ASP A 29 27.07 -8.31 -17.01
CA ASP A 29 27.97 -8.90 -16.03
C ASP A 29 27.61 -8.44 -14.61
N GLY A 30 27.26 -9.40 -13.76
CA GLY A 30 26.85 -9.15 -12.37
C GLY A 30 25.36 -8.85 -12.17
N GLU A 31 24.55 -8.83 -13.23
CA GLU A 31 23.11 -8.62 -13.16
C GLU A 31 22.31 -9.93 -13.32
N ASP A 32 21.09 -9.91 -12.77
CA ASP A 32 20.13 -11.03 -12.78
C ASP A 32 18.92 -10.72 -13.69
N VAL A 33 19.03 -9.72 -14.55
CA VAL A 33 17.98 -9.26 -15.47
C VAL A 33 18.47 -9.44 -16.90
N GLU A 34 17.69 -10.18 -17.71
CA GLU A 34 17.99 -10.29 -19.14
C GLU A 34 17.64 -8.99 -19.87
N TYR A 35 18.40 -8.58 -20.89
CA TYR A 35 18.15 -7.33 -21.60
C TYR A 35 16.76 -7.30 -22.26
N CYS A 36 16.44 -8.31 -23.08
CA CYS A 36 15.11 -8.50 -23.66
C CYS A 36 14.82 -9.97 -23.99
N LYS A 37 13.53 -10.35 -23.95
CA LYS A 37 13.05 -11.72 -24.23
C LYS A 37 12.11 -11.86 -25.42
N THR A 38 11.99 -10.84 -26.27
CA THR A 38 11.14 -10.87 -27.48
C THR A 38 11.40 -12.11 -28.33
N HIS A 39 12.67 -12.48 -28.58
CA HIS A 39 13.02 -13.70 -29.32
C HIS A 39 12.53 -15.00 -28.65
N LYS A 40 12.63 -15.14 -27.32
CA LYS A 40 12.17 -16.33 -26.59
C LYS A 40 10.66 -16.46 -26.70
N MET A 41 9.95 -15.34 -26.58
CA MET A 41 8.50 -15.30 -26.78
C MET A 41 8.13 -15.70 -28.21
N MET A 42 8.80 -15.14 -29.22
CA MET A 42 8.56 -15.47 -30.63
C MET A 42 8.88 -16.93 -30.94
N ASN A 43 10.00 -17.48 -30.45
CA ASN A 43 10.36 -18.89 -30.63
C ASN A 43 9.35 -19.83 -29.97
N LYS A 44 8.88 -19.49 -28.75
CA LYS A 44 7.80 -20.23 -28.08
C LYS A 44 6.52 -20.25 -28.91
N LEU A 45 6.15 -19.13 -29.54
CA LEU A 45 4.99 -19.05 -30.43
C LEU A 45 5.19 -19.85 -31.74
N LYS A 46 6.39 -19.79 -32.34
CA LYS A 46 6.75 -20.53 -33.56
C LYS A 46 6.72 -22.06 -33.38
N ASN A 47 6.79 -22.57 -32.15
CA ASN A 47 6.54 -24.00 -31.89
C ASN A 47 5.09 -24.44 -32.18
N ASN A 48 4.14 -23.50 -32.27
CA ASN A 48 2.80 -23.79 -32.76
C ASN A 48 2.78 -23.73 -34.31
N PRO A 49 2.50 -24.83 -35.03
CA PRO A 49 2.56 -24.87 -36.50
C PRO A 49 1.61 -23.88 -37.19
N SER A 50 0.44 -23.62 -36.60
CA SER A 50 -0.54 -22.67 -37.13
C SER A 50 -0.04 -21.23 -36.99
N PHE A 51 0.56 -20.91 -35.84
CA PHE A 51 1.22 -19.62 -35.65
C PHE A 51 2.38 -19.45 -36.62
N TYR A 52 3.25 -20.45 -36.75
CA TYR A 52 4.42 -20.36 -37.62
C TYR A 52 4.04 -20.15 -39.09
N LYS A 53 3.01 -20.85 -39.59
CA LYS A 53 2.49 -20.64 -40.94
C LYS A 53 1.95 -19.22 -41.13
N GLN A 54 1.28 -18.66 -40.13
CA GLN A 54 0.81 -17.28 -40.18
C GLN A 54 1.96 -16.28 -40.15
N PHE A 55 2.94 -16.50 -39.26
CA PHE A 55 4.15 -15.69 -39.15
C PHE A 55 4.90 -15.60 -40.49
N LEU A 56 5.10 -16.70 -41.20
CA LEU A 56 5.76 -16.68 -42.52
C LEU A 56 5.00 -15.83 -43.56
N LYS A 57 3.66 -15.89 -43.57
CA LYS A 57 2.84 -15.03 -44.44
C LYS A 57 2.93 -13.56 -44.05
N ASP A 58 2.89 -13.29 -42.76
CA ASP A 58 2.99 -11.94 -42.21
C ASP A 58 4.33 -11.31 -42.59
N GLN A 59 5.44 -12.04 -42.46
CA GLN A 59 6.77 -11.58 -42.87
C GLN A 59 6.87 -11.30 -44.38
N GLN A 60 6.26 -12.14 -45.22
CA GLN A 60 6.21 -11.90 -46.68
C GLN A 60 5.43 -10.61 -47.02
N GLU A 61 4.27 -10.39 -46.38
CA GLU A 61 3.46 -9.19 -46.63
C GLU A 61 4.13 -7.91 -46.08
N LEU A 62 4.79 -8.00 -44.93
CA LEU A 62 5.60 -6.90 -44.39
C LEU A 62 6.74 -6.54 -45.33
N LYS A 63 7.50 -7.53 -45.83
CA LYS A 63 8.60 -7.27 -46.78
C LYS A 63 8.09 -6.66 -48.08
N LYS A 64 6.99 -7.19 -48.64
CA LYS A 64 6.34 -6.60 -49.81
C LYS A 64 5.91 -5.14 -49.56
N THR A 65 5.37 -4.85 -48.38
CA THR A 65 4.97 -3.48 -48.02
C THR A 65 6.18 -2.56 -47.87
N GLU A 66 7.26 -3.05 -47.25
CA GLU A 66 8.54 -2.36 -47.10
C GLU A 66 9.15 -2.00 -48.47
N ASP A 67 9.20 -2.95 -49.40
CA ASP A 67 9.70 -2.75 -50.76
C ASP A 67 8.84 -1.76 -51.56
N GLN A 68 7.53 -1.71 -51.29
CA GLN A 68 6.62 -0.74 -51.92
C GLN A 68 6.84 0.70 -51.41
N ILE A 69 7.26 0.88 -50.17
CA ILE A 69 7.45 2.21 -49.57
C ILE A 69 8.90 2.69 -49.60
N SER A 70 9.88 1.80 -49.73
CA SER A 70 11.31 2.15 -49.84
C SER A 70 11.64 3.01 -51.07
N GLY A 71 10.81 2.94 -52.12
CA GLY A 71 10.91 3.77 -53.33
C GLY A 71 9.97 4.97 -53.39
N GLN A 72 9.10 5.18 -52.39
CA GLN A 72 8.18 6.32 -52.35
C GLN A 72 8.64 7.28 -51.25
N SER A 73 8.98 8.53 -51.62
CA SER A 73 9.23 9.59 -50.64
C SER A 73 7.91 9.95 -49.93
N ARG A 74 7.53 9.17 -48.92
CA ARG A 74 6.41 9.43 -48.01
C ARG A 74 6.87 10.18 -46.75
N SER A 75 7.88 11.03 -46.92
CA SER A 75 8.27 11.99 -45.89
C SER A 75 7.10 12.96 -45.66
N GLY A 76 6.84 13.29 -44.39
CA GLY A 76 5.90 14.34 -44.00
C GLY A 76 4.58 13.87 -43.36
N VAL A 77 4.31 12.56 -43.24
CA VAL A 77 3.16 12.07 -42.46
C VAL A 77 3.63 11.51 -41.12
N VAL A 78 3.25 12.18 -40.05
CA VAL A 78 3.47 11.74 -38.67
C VAL A 78 2.34 10.79 -38.25
N TYR A 79 2.67 9.57 -37.84
CA TYR A 79 1.70 8.59 -37.34
C TYR A 79 1.54 8.70 -35.84
N THR A 80 0.39 9.18 -35.38
CA THR A 80 0.05 9.22 -33.95
C THR A 80 -0.46 7.86 -33.46
N ILE A 81 0.13 7.35 -32.38
CA ILE A 81 -0.19 6.07 -31.76
C ILE A 81 -0.85 6.32 -30.40
N PRO A 82 -2.10 5.85 -30.18
CA PRO A 82 -2.72 5.88 -28.86
C PRO A 82 -2.07 4.87 -27.93
N VAL A 83 -1.60 5.32 -26.77
CA VAL A 83 -0.88 4.50 -25.79
C VAL A 83 -1.68 4.36 -24.50
N VAL A 84 -1.62 3.17 -23.90
CA VAL A 84 -2.17 2.90 -22.57
C VAL A 84 -1.14 2.20 -21.72
N PHE A 85 -0.86 2.75 -20.54
CA PHE A 85 -0.02 2.10 -19.53
C PHE A 85 -0.90 1.37 -18.52
N HIS A 86 -0.71 0.07 -18.41
CA HIS A 86 -1.32 -0.80 -17.41
C HIS A 86 -0.30 -1.05 -16.30
N VAL A 87 -0.41 -0.30 -15.20
CA VAL A 87 0.45 -0.46 -14.02
C VAL A 87 -0.14 -1.55 -13.13
N LEU A 88 0.49 -2.72 -13.15
CA LEU A 88 0.14 -3.85 -12.29
C LEU A 88 1.08 -3.84 -11.09
N HIS A 89 0.54 -3.68 -9.88
CA HIS A 89 1.35 -3.54 -8.67
C HIS A 89 0.80 -4.37 -7.51
N ASN A 90 1.61 -4.67 -6.52
CA ASN A 90 1.22 -5.29 -5.26
C ASN A 90 1.38 -4.31 -4.07
N GLY A 91 1.29 -3.01 -4.36
CA GLY A 91 1.42 -1.92 -3.38
C GLY A 91 2.87 -1.51 -3.09
N GLY A 92 3.84 -2.04 -3.85
CA GLY A 92 5.24 -1.66 -3.76
C GLY A 92 5.64 -0.54 -4.72
N VAL A 93 6.95 -0.43 -4.94
CA VAL A 93 7.58 0.60 -5.79
C VAL A 93 7.19 0.48 -7.26
N GLU A 94 6.73 -0.70 -7.69
CA GLU A 94 6.21 -0.95 -9.05
C GLU A 94 4.93 -0.16 -9.36
N ASN A 95 4.26 0.41 -8.36
CA ASN A 95 3.18 1.37 -8.54
C ASN A 95 3.70 2.77 -8.94
N ILE A 96 4.37 2.86 -10.08
CA ILE A 96 5.10 4.07 -10.51
C ILE A 96 4.20 5.31 -10.65
N SER A 97 4.79 6.49 -10.45
CA SER A 97 4.06 7.75 -10.50
C SER A 97 3.59 8.08 -11.92
N LYS A 98 2.56 8.93 -12.02
CA LYS A 98 2.09 9.49 -13.30
C LYS A 98 3.21 10.26 -14.00
N ASP A 99 4.03 11.00 -13.24
CA ASP A 99 5.14 11.78 -13.78
C ASP A 99 6.20 10.89 -14.44
N GLN A 100 6.50 9.72 -13.86
CA GLN A 100 7.42 8.74 -14.48
C GLN A 100 6.89 8.20 -15.82
N ILE A 101 5.57 7.96 -15.93
CA ILE A 101 4.94 7.54 -17.19
C ILE A 101 4.95 8.67 -18.23
N LEU A 102 4.67 9.91 -17.81
CA LEU A 102 4.73 11.08 -18.71
C LEU A 102 6.14 11.31 -19.24
N ASP A 103 7.16 11.13 -18.38
CA ASP A 103 8.56 11.18 -18.76
C ASP A 103 8.90 10.09 -19.80
N ALA A 104 8.43 8.85 -19.61
CA ALA A 104 8.59 7.78 -20.59
C ALA A 104 7.97 8.10 -21.96
N VAL A 105 6.77 8.71 -21.97
CA VAL A 105 6.12 9.15 -23.21
C VAL A 105 6.88 10.30 -23.87
N ALA A 106 7.46 11.22 -23.08
CA ALA A 106 8.32 12.28 -23.58
C ALA A 106 9.59 11.73 -24.24
N ILE A 107 10.23 10.73 -23.62
CA ILE A 107 11.40 10.03 -24.16
C ILE A 107 11.05 9.28 -25.47
N LEU A 108 9.92 8.58 -25.52
CA LEU A 108 9.47 7.92 -26.76
C LEU A 108 9.29 8.94 -27.89
N ASN A 109 8.58 10.05 -27.63
CA ASN A 109 8.42 11.09 -28.64
C ASN A 109 9.77 11.72 -29.03
N ARG A 110 10.65 11.95 -28.06
CA ARG A 110 12.00 12.48 -28.30
C ARG A 110 12.79 11.58 -29.26
N ASP A 111 12.81 10.27 -29.00
CA ASP A 111 13.62 9.32 -29.74
C ASP A 111 13.03 9.01 -31.13
N PHE A 112 11.72 8.83 -31.22
CA PHE A 112 11.04 8.52 -32.48
C PHE A 112 10.84 9.75 -33.40
N ARG A 113 11.00 10.96 -32.86
CA ARG A 113 10.97 12.22 -33.63
C ARG A 113 12.34 12.86 -33.85
N LEU A 114 13.43 12.16 -33.50
CA LEU A 114 14.81 12.68 -33.58
C LEU A 114 14.96 14.06 -32.91
N GLN A 115 14.36 14.23 -31.75
CA GLN A 115 14.48 15.44 -30.93
C GLN A 115 15.55 15.28 -29.82
N ASN A 116 16.19 14.12 -29.75
CA ASN A 116 17.28 13.87 -28.83
C ASN A 116 18.57 14.56 -29.31
N THR A 117 19.10 15.48 -28.51
CA THR A 117 20.29 16.27 -28.89
C THR A 117 21.56 15.45 -29.02
N ASP A 118 21.62 14.29 -28.36
CA ASP A 118 22.77 13.39 -28.41
C ASP A 118 22.92 12.63 -29.73
N ALA A 119 21.89 12.59 -30.59
CA ALA A 119 22.01 12.10 -31.97
C ALA A 119 23.03 12.90 -32.79
N ASN A 120 23.30 14.16 -32.45
CA ASN A 120 24.31 14.98 -33.11
C ASN A 120 25.75 14.52 -32.83
N ASN A 121 25.93 13.66 -31.83
CA ASN A 121 27.22 13.18 -31.34
C ASN A 121 27.36 11.66 -31.51
N VAL A 122 26.72 11.09 -32.54
CA VAL A 122 26.99 9.71 -32.95
C VAL A 122 28.37 9.63 -33.61
N GLN A 123 28.92 8.42 -33.69
CA GLN A 123 30.19 8.19 -34.36
C GLN A 123 30.20 8.74 -35.78
N SER A 124 31.38 9.21 -36.23
CA SER A 124 31.53 9.89 -37.52
C SER A 124 31.03 9.06 -38.71
N THR A 125 31.22 7.74 -38.66
CA THR A 125 30.73 6.76 -39.65
C THR A 125 29.21 6.87 -39.87
N PHE A 126 28.46 7.22 -38.82
CA PHE A 126 27.00 7.28 -38.82
C PHE A 126 26.44 8.71 -38.75
N SER A 127 27.28 9.75 -38.83
CA SER A 127 26.89 11.15 -38.57
C SER A 127 25.69 11.69 -39.38
N SER A 128 25.40 11.12 -40.55
CA SER A 128 24.26 11.50 -41.40
C SER A 128 23.08 10.52 -41.36
N MET A 129 23.10 9.54 -40.46
CA MET A 129 22.15 8.43 -40.43
C MET A 129 21.01 8.52 -39.40
N PRO A 130 21.15 9.24 -38.25
CA PRO A 130 20.02 9.43 -37.34
C PRO A 130 18.79 9.95 -38.07
N SER A 131 17.66 9.26 -37.89
CA SER A 131 16.45 9.48 -38.70
C SER A 131 15.21 9.75 -37.84
N ASP A 132 14.44 10.79 -38.21
CA ASP A 132 13.08 11.02 -37.67
C ASP A 132 12.15 9.93 -38.22
N ILE A 133 11.62 9.08 -37.35
CA ILE A 133 10.73 7.96 -37.72
C ILE A 133 9.33 8.46 -38.14
N GLU A 134 9.02 9.72 -37.78
CA GLU A 134 7.74 10.39 -37.99
C GLU A 134 6.61 9.60 -37.30
N VAL A 135 6.83 9.23 -36.04
CA VAL A 135 5.86 8.56 -35.15
C VAL A 135 5.76 9.34 -33.85
N GLU A 136 4.53 9.59 -33.39
CA GLU A 136 4.25 10.23 -32.12
C GLU A 136 3.38 9.34 -31.24
N PHE A 137 3.60 9.39 -29.95
CA PHE A 137 2.85 8.64 -28.94
C PHE A 137 2.03 9.62 -28.10
N LYS A 138 0.73 9.35 -28.01
CA LYS A 138 -0.19 10.12 -27.15
C LYS A 138 -0.89 9.16 -26.20
N LEU A 139 -0.91 9.48 -24.92
CA LEU A 139 -1.76 8.78 -23.95
C LEU A 139 -3.21 8.87 -24.42
N ALA A 140 -3.88 7.73 -24.49
CA ALA A 140 -5.30 7.70 -24.82
C ALA A 140 -6.10 8.39 -23.71
N THR A 141 -7.14 9.13 -24.08
CA THR A 141 -8.03 9.80 -23.11
C THR A 141 -9.40 9.12 -23.01
N LYS A 142 -9.66 8.13 -23.87
CA LYS A 142 -10.88 7.30 -23.83
C LYS A 142 -10.52 5.82 -23.73
N ALA A 143 -11.14 5.15 -22.76
CA ALA A 143 -11.13 3.70 -22.63
C ALA A 143 -11.98 3.05 -23.74
N PRO A 144 -11.92 1.72 -23.96
CA PRO A 144 -12.68 1.04 -25.01
C PRO A 144 -14.20 1.25 -24.98
N ASN A 145 -14.78 1.47 -23.80
CA ASN A 145 -16.20 1.81 -23.59
C ASN A 145 -16.52 3.31 -23.78
N GLY A 146 -15.53 4.14 -24.13
CA GLY A 146 -15.67 5.59 -24.27
C GLY A 146 -15.54 6.38 -22.97
N GLN A 147 -15.36 5.71 -21.82
CA GLN A 147 -15.12 6.37 -20.53
C GLN A 147 -13.83 7.19 -20.58
N CYS A 148 -13.86 8.38 -19.99
CA CYS A 148 -12.65 9.18 -19.91
C CYS A 148 -11.66 8.64 -18.88
N PHE A 149 -10.38 8.71 -19.20
CA PHE A 149 -9.29 8.34 -18.30
C PHE A 149 -7.99 9.05 -18.70
N SER A 150 -6.91 8.84 -17.95
CA SER A 150 -5.63 9.54 -18.10
C SER A 150 -4.63 8.86 -19.05
N GLY A 151 -5.00 7.75 -19.70
CA GLY A 151 -4.06 6.89 -20.43
C GLY A 151 -3.35 5.87 -19.54
N ILE A 152 -3.64 5.88 -18.24
CA ILE A 152 -3.04 5.00 -17.24
C ILE A 152 -4.16 4.25 -16.54
N THR A 153 -3.98 2.94 -16.38
CA THR A 153 -4.82 2.11 -15.51
C THR A 153 -3.96 1.49 -14.42
N ARG A 154 -4.47 1.38 -13.20
CA ARG A 154 -3.79 0.72 -12.08
C ARG A 154 -4.55 -0.53 -11.66
N THR A 155 -3.81 -1.60 -11.35
CA THR A 155 -4.35 -2.87 -10.88
C THR A 155 -3.52 -3.37 -9.72
N GLN A 156 -4.09 -3.38 -8.51
CA GLN A 156 -3.43 -3.98 -7.36
C GLN A 156 -3.62 -5.50 -7.36
N ASN A 157 -2.58 -6.24 -7.73
CA ASN A 157 -2.59 -7.70 -7.78
C ASN A 157 -1.16 -8.29 -7.64
N ALA A 158 -1.02 -9.35 -6.85
CA ALA A 158 0.26 -10.04 -6.64
C ALA A 158 0.84 -10.66 -7.94
N LEU A 159 0.04 -10.86 -8.99
CA LEU A 159 0.47 -11.35 -10.30
C LEU A 159 1.43 -10.39 -11.03
N THR A 160 1.64 -9.16 -10.54
CA THR A 160 2.79 -8.33 -10.98
C THR A 160 4.12 -9.06 -10.85
N ASN A 161 4.23 -10.01 -9.91
CA ASN A 161 5.41 -10.85 -9.66
C ASN A 161 5.44 -12.15 -10.49
N ASP A 162 4.48 -12.36 -11.39
CA ASP A 162 4.40 -13.54 -12.26
C ASP A 162 4.52 -13.15 -13.75
N GLY A 163 5.74 -13.00 -14.24
CA GLY A 163 6.00 -12.77 -15.66
C GLY A 163 6.24 -14.04 -16.48
N SER A 164 5.87 -15.22 -15.98
CA SER A 164 6.07 -16.52 -16.66
C SER A 164 5.52 -16.60 -18.09
N SER A 165 4.45 -15.85 -18.39
CA SER A 165 3.82 -15.83 -19.74
C SER A 165 3.16 -14.51 -20.14
N GLY A 166 3.11 -13.51 -19.24
CA GLY A 166 2.32 -12.28 -19.38
C GLY A 166 0.78 -12.49 -19.42
N GLN A 167 0.30 -13.73 -19.61
CA GLN A 167 -1.12 -14.04 -19.73
C GLN A 167 -1.87 -13.83 -18.41
N ALA A 168 -1.28 -14.23 -17.28
CA ALA A 168 -1.87 -14.02 -15.96
C ALA A 168 -1.97 -12.51 -15.64
N GLN A 169 -0.93 -11.74 -15.99
CA GLN A 169 -0.91 -10.28 -15.83
C GLN A 169 -2.00 -9.60 -16.67
N VAL A 170 -2.17 -9.98 -17.94
CA VAL A 170 -3.28 -9.49 -18.78
C VAL A 170 -4.64 -9.85 -18.20
N ALA A 171 -4.80 -11.07 -17.68
CA ALA A 171 -6.04 -11.49 -17.05
C ALA A 171 -6.34 -10.66 -15.79
N ALA A 172 -5.33 -10.38 -14.95
CA ALA A 172 -5.48 -9.50 -13.80
C ALA A 172 -5.89 -8.08 -14.20
N VAL A 173 -5.21 -7.48 -15.18
CA VAL A 173 -5.58 -6.15 -15.69
C VAL A 173 -7.00 -6.16 -16.25
N THR A 174 -7.34 -7.14 -17.08
CA THR A 174 -8.68 -7.26 -17.68
C THR A 174 -9.77 -7.41 -16.62
N ALA A 175 -9.50 -8.08 -15.50
CA ALA A 175 -10.49 -8.37 -14.47
C ALA A 175 -10.63 -7.26 -13.40
N GLY A 176 -9.59 -6.44 -13.17
CA GLY A 176 -9.55 -5.59 -11.99
C GLY A 176 -8.74 -4.30 -12.11
N ASN A 177 -8.61 -3.72 -13.31
CA ASN A 177 -8.13 -2.35 -13.39
C ASN A 177 -9.19 -1.32 -12.99
N ASP A 178 -8.73 -0.16 -12.56
CA ASP A 178 -9.53 0.95 -12.01
C ASP A 178 -10.36 1.73 -13.04
N VAL A 179 -10.21 1.45 -14.34
CA VAL A 179 -10.88 2.22 -15.41
C VAL A 179 -11.89 1.36 -16.18
N TYR A 180 -11.47 0.25 -16.78
CA TYR A 180 -12.30 -0.57 -17.66
C TYR A 180 -11.91 -2.05 -17.61
N ASN A 181 -12.74 -2.84 -16.93
CA ASN A 181 -12.53 -4.28 -16.70
C ASN A 181 -12.95 -5.15 -17.90
N SER A 182 -12.28 -4.95 -19.04
CA SER A 182 -12.35 -5.84 -20.18
C SER A 182 -11.13 -5.66 -21.10
N SER A 183 -11.15 -6.31 -22.27
CA SER A 183 -10.05 -6.29 -23.23
C SER A 183 -9.80 -4.89 -23.81
N TRP A 184 -8.52 -4.49 -23.86
CA TRP A 184 -8.04 -3.30 -24.56
C TRP A 184 -7.46 -3.73 -25.92
N PRO A 185 -8.16 -3.50 -27.05
CA PRO A 185 -7.76 -4.10 -28.32
C PRO A 185 -6.41 -3.56 -28.83
N GLY A 186 -5.44 -4.44 -29.10
CA GLY A 186 -4.09 -4.06 -29.56
C GLY A 186 -4.02 -3.42 -30.96
N ASN A 187 -5.13 -3.45 -31.71
CA ASN A 187 -5.26 -2.72 -32.97
C ASN A 187 -5.86 -1.32 -32.78
N LYS A 188 -6.20 -0.92 -31.54
CA LYS A 188 -6.70 0.42 -31.19
C LYS A 188 -5.74 1.16 -30.26
N TYR A 189 -5.02 0.43 -29.41
CA TYR A 189 -4.08 0.95 -28.44
C TYR A 189 -2.74 0.20 -28.52
N LEU A 190 -1.63 0.90 -28.33
CA LEU A 190 -0.40 0.29 -27.86
C LEU A 190 -0.53 0.05 -26.35
N ASN A 191 -0.72 -1.20 -25.95
CA ASN A 191 -0.80 -1.60 -24.54
C ASN A 191 0.61 -1.80 -23.98
N ILE A 192 0.93 -1.11 -22.89
CA ILE A 192 2.21 -1.23 -22.18
C ILE A 192 1.92 -1.71 -20.76
N PHE A 193 2.37 -2.91 -20.42
CA PHE A 193 2.24 -3.51 -19.09
C PHE A 193 3.48 -3.19 -18.27
N VAL A 194 3.30 -2.38 -17.24
CA VAL A 194 4.34 -2.06 -16.25
C VAL A 194 4.18 -3.03 -15.08
N VAL A 195 5.24 -3.80 -14.80
CA VAL A 195 5.21 -4.94 -13.87
C VAL A 195 6.45 -5.00 -12.99
N ASN A 196 6.39 -5.77 -11.90
CA ASN A 196 7.57 -6.07 -11.07
C ASN A 196 8.41 -7.23 -11.62
N GLU A 197 7.80 -8.15 -12.39
CA GLU A 197 8.50 -9.26 -13.02
C GLU A 197 8.00 -9.44 -14.46
N ALA A 198 8.92 -9.28 -15.43
CA ALA A 198 8.65 -9.41 -16.86
C ALA A 198 9.29 -10.70 -17.44
N GLY A 199 9.16 -11.81 -16.71
CA GLY A 199 9.67 -13.12 -17.11
C GLY A 199 11.18 -13.22 -17.05
N GLY A 200 11.83 -12.41 -16.20
CA GLY A 200 13.27 -12.30 -15.98
C GLY A 200 13.99 -11.40 -16.97
N ALA A 201 13.28 -10.52 -17.67
CA ALA A 201 13.84 -9.53 -18.61
C ALA A 201 13.53 -8.10 -18.17
N ALA A 202 14.26 -7.11 -18.68
CA ALA A 202 13.88 -5.71 -18.58
C ALA A 202 12.60 -5.42 -19.36
N GLY A 203 12.45 -6.02 -20.54
CA GLY A 203 11.23 -5.95 -21.33
C GLY A 203 11.11 -7.03 -22.41
N TYR A 204 9.92 -7.13 -22.98
CA TYR A 204 9.67 -7.90 -24.21
C TYR A 204 8.37 -7.50 -24.89
N THR A 205 8.24 -7.88 -26.16
CA THR A 205 7.01 -7.77 -26.95
C THR A 205 6.86 -8.96 -27.92
N THR A 206 5.97 -8.82 -28.90
CA THR A 206 5.86 -9.70 -30.07
C THR A 206 5.92 -8.85 -31.33
N ASN A 207 6.62 -9.35 -32.36
CA ASN A 207 6.64 -8.74 -33.69
C ASN A 207 5.21 -8.65 -34.26
N PRO A 208 4.96 -7.78 -35.26
CA PRO A 208 3.64 -7.67 -35.88
C PRO A 208 3.18 -9.03 -36.43
N SER A 209 1.99 -9.46 -36.01
CA SER A 209 1.36 -10.67 -36.54
C SER A 209 -0.16 -10.57 -36.54
N ASN A 210 -0.78 -11.10 -37.58
CA ASN A 210 -2.23 -11.21 -37.67
C ASN A 210 -2.84 -12.18 -36.65
N TRP A 211 -2.02 -13.01 -36.00
CA TRP A 211 -2.47 -13.95 -34.96
C TRP A 211 -3.02 -13.24 -33.71
N SER A 212 -2.48 -12.08 -33.36
CA SER A 212 -2.77 -11.35 -32.13
C SER A 212 -3.24 -9.91 -32.37
N SER A 213 -3.57 -9.52 -33.60
CA SER A 213 -3.83 -8.13 -33.99
C SER A 213 -4.77 -7.37 -33.05
N THR A 214 -5.93 -7.93 -32.72
CA THR A 214 -6.91 -7.35 -31.79
C THR A 214 -6.70 -7.74 -30.33
N SER A 215 -5.80 -8.68 -30.05
CA SER A 215 -5.52 -9.13 -28.69
C SER A 215 -4.85 -8.02 -27.89
N MET A 216 -5.22 -7.89 -26.63
CA MET A 216 -4.52 -7.03 -25.68
C MET A 216 -3.04 -7.43 -25.50
N ARG A 217 -2.69 -8.69 -25.84
CA ARG A 217 -1.31 -9.19 -25.84
C ARG A 217 -0.44 -8.68 -26.99
N ASN A 218 -1.03 -8.01 -27.99
CA ASN A 218 -0.28 -7.19 -28.93
C ASN A 218 0.12 -5.89 -28.19
N GLY A 219 1.13 -6.03 -27.34
CA GLY A 219 1.59 -5.02 -26.40
C GLY A 219 3.02 -5.30 -25.93
N ILE A 220 3.48 -4.49 -24.98
CA ILE A 220 4.84 -4.53 -24.43
C ILE A 220 4.74 -4.83 -22.94
N TRP A 221 5.61 -5.69 -22.42
CA TRP A 221 5.83 -5.87 -20.99
C TRP A 221 7.17 -5.27 -20.65
N ILE A 222 7.22 -4.49 -19.58
CA ILE A 222 8.43 -3.81 -19.16
C ILE A 222 8.45 -3.68 -17.64
N LEU A 223 9.63 -3.85 -17.05
CA LEU A 223 9.83 -3.63 -15.63
C LEU A 223 9.64 -2.16 -15.27
N HIS A 224 9.11 -1.91 -14.08
CA HIS A 224 8.81 -0.56 -13.61
C HIS A 224 10.05 0.36 -13.51
N ASP A 225 11.23 -0.18 -13.25
CA ASP A 225 12.54 0.49 -13.19
C ASP A 225 13.23 0.63 -14.57
N TYR A 226 12.54 0.27 -15.65
CA TYR A 226 12.94 0.52 -17.04
C TYR A 226 11.94 1.42 -17.80
N VAL A 227 11.03 2.08 -17.07
CA VAL A 227 10.06 3.03 -17.61
C VAL A 227 10.43 4.45 -17.23
N GLY A 228 10.79 5.26 -18.22
CA GLY A 228 11.20 6.66 -18.00
C GLY A 228 12.61 6.77 -17.43
N SER A 229 12.96 7.95 -16.95
CA SER A 229 14.29 8.32 -16.44
C SER A 229 14.28 8.81 -14.99
N ILE A 230 13.10 8.82 -14.38
CA ILE A 230 12.86 9.30 -13.01
C ILE A 230 12.12 8.23 -12.19
N GLY A 231 11.91 8.51 -10.89
CA GLY A 231 11.16 7.62 -10.01
C GLY A 231 11.96 6.36 -9.69
N THR A 232 11.44 5.19 -10.08
CA THR A 232 12.16 3.91 -9.89
C THR A 232 13.16 3.62 -11.00
N SER A 233 13.12 4.37 -12.09
CA SER A 233 14.00 4.22 -13.26
C SER A 233 15.16 5.23 -13.21
N ASP A 234 16.05 5.18 -14.20
CA ASP A 234 17.15 6.12 -14.35
C ASP A 234 17.49 6.41 -15.83
N ASN A 235 18.43 7.33 -16.07
CA ASN A 235 18.85 7.69 -17.42
C ASN A 235 19.40 6.51 -18.23
N SER A 236 20.04 5.53 -17.59
CA SER A 236 20.66 4.39 -18.26
C SER A 236 19.64 3.38 -18.74
N SER A 237 18.53 3.18 -18.01
CA SER A 237 17.41 2.31 -18.40
C SER A 237 16.35 3.01 -19.25
N SER A 238 16.39 4.34 -19.33
CA SER A 238 15.35 5.17 -19.97
C SER A 238 14.99 4.84 -21.43
N ARG A 239 15.90 4.21 -22.18
CA ARG A 239 15.72 3.88 -23.61
C ARG A 239 15.25 2.44 -23.84
N SER A 240 15.04 1.64 -22.80
CA SER A 240 14.54 0.26 -22.94
C SER A 240 13.14 0.21 -23.53
N LEU A 241 12.26 1.17 -23.18
CA LEU A 241 10.95 1.24 -23.84
C LEU A 241 11.07 1.63 -25.32
N THR A 242 12.01 2.52 -25.68
CA THR A 242 12.31 2.86 -27.08
C THR A 242 12.71 1.61 -27.88
N HIS A 243 13.57 0.76 -27.29
CA HIS A 243 13.99 -0.53 -27.85
C HIS A 243 12.80 -1.50 -28.06
N GLU A 244 11.96 -1.70 -27.04
CA GLU A 244 10.79 -2.59 -27.15
C GLU A 244 9.75 -2.08 -28.15
N VAL A 245 9.59 -0.76 -28.28
CA VAL A 245 8.72 -0.18 -29.32
C VAL A 245 9.32 -0.40 -30.71
N GLY A 246 10.64 -0.41 -30.87
CA GLY A 246 11.32 -0.81 -32.09
C GLY A 246 10.98 -2.25 -32.51
N HIS A 247 11.08 -3.20 -31.58
CA HIS A 247 10.65 -4.59 -31.80
C HIS A 247 9.18 -4.72 -32.11
N TRP A 248 8.36 -4.00 -31.34
CA TRP A 248 6.94 -3.94 -31.59
C TRP A 248 6.84 -3.51 -33.06
N LEU A 249 7.41 -2.39 -33.50
CA LEU A 249 7.43 -1.91 -34.89
C LEU A 249 8.30 -2.71 -35.88
N ASN A 250 8.51 -4.02 -35.68
CA ASN A 250 9.14 -4.93 -36.64
C ASN A 250 10.65 -4.81 -36.81
N LEU A 251 11.37 -4.18 -35.88
CA LEU A 251 12.82 -4.24 -35.85
C LEU A 251 13.29 -5.52 -35.14
N GLU A 252 14.37 -6.10 -35.63
CA GLU A 252 15.14 -7.13 -34.92
C GLU A 252 16.33 -6.46 -34.21
N HIS A 253 17.05 -7.22 -33.40
CA HIS A 253 18.38 -6.80 -32.95
C HIS A 253 19.33 -6.69 -34.13
N LEU A 254 20.35 -5.82 -34.03
CA LEU A 254 21.30 -5.57 -35.13
C LEU A 254 22.06 -6.81 -35.61
N TRP A 255 22.25 -7.79 -34.72
CA TRP A 255 22.92 -9.06 -35.01
C TRP A 255 21.95 -10.17 -35.45
N GLY A 256 20.71 -9.78 -35.77
CA GLY A 256 19.66 -10.62 -36.32
C GLY A 256 18.76 -11.29 -35.27
N PRO A 257 18.04 -12.36 -35.66
CA PRO A 257 16.95 -12.93 -34.85
C PRO A 257 17.41 -13.82 -33.69
N ASN A 258 18.71 -14.11 -33.59
CA ASN A 258 19.28 -14.70 -32.39
C ASN A 258 19.56 -13.54 -31.42
N ASN A 259 19.11 -13.58 -30.18
CA ASN A 259 19.13 -12.41 -29.28
C ASN A 259 20.21 -12.57 -28.19
N ASN A 260 21.27 -13.30 -28.49
CA ASN A 260 22.38 -13.51 -27.56
C ASN A 260 23.59 -12.77 -28.14
N PRO A 261 23.94 -11.59 -27.60
CA PRO A 261 25.08 -10.82 -28.10
C PRO A 261 26.39 -11.60 -27.93
N GLY A 262 27.41 -11.25 -28.70
CA GLY A 262 28.72 -11.91 -28.67
C GLY A 262 28.81 -13.24 -29.43
N THR A 263 27.76 -13.65 -30.13
CA THR A 263 27.76 -14.94 -30.86
C THR A 263 28.37 -14.79 -32.25
N ALA A 264 29.53 -15.40 -32.50
CA ALA A 264 30.24 -15.30 -33.80
C ALA A 264 29.42 -15.74 -35.03
N THR A 265 28.47 -16.66 -34.86
CA THR A 265 27.58 -17.09 -35.96
C THR A 265 26.60 -16.00 -36.42
N SER A 266 26.43 -14.93 -35.63
CA SER A 266 25.59 -13.80 -35.98
C SER A 266 26.10 -12.99 -37.17
N CYS A 267 27.40 -13.06 -37.50
CA CYS A 267 27.92 -12.44 -38.74
C CYS A 267 27.35 -13.05 -40.03
N SER A 268 26.72 -14.23 -39.93
CA SER A 268 26.00 -14.86 -41.05
C SER A 268 24.49 -14.56 -41.03
N SER A 269 24.01 -13.81 -40.02
CA SER A 269 22.63 -13.35 -39.88
C SER A 269 22.51 -11.89 -40.28
N ASP A 270 21.28 -11.39 -40.32
CA ASP A 270 20.96 -10.02 -40.67
C ASP A 270 19.70 -9.58 -39.91
N ASP A 271 19.59 -8.30 -39.58
CA ASP A 271 18.40 -7.70 -38.97
C ASP A 271 17.33 -7.33 -40.03
N GLY A 272 17.70 -7.49 -41.31
CA GLY A 272 16.86 -7.22 -42.46
C GLY A 272 16.84 -5.74 -42.84
N VAL A 273 17.84 -4.97 -42.40
CA VAL A 273 17.99 -3.55 -42.68
C VAL A 273 19.38 -3.28 -43.26
N ASN A 274 19.44 -2.90 -44.54
CA ASN A 274 20.72 -2.81 -45.25
C ASN A 274 21.68 -1.72 -44.71
N ASP A 275 21.16 -0.68 -44.06
CA ASP A 275 21.97 0.45 -43.57
C ASP A 275 22.47 0.26 -42.12
N THR A 276 22.23 -0.91 -41.53
CA THR A 276 22.85 -1.33 -40.27
C THR A 276 23.97 -2.33 -40.58
N PRO A 277 25.23 -2.05 -40.20
CA PRO A 277 26.33 -2.98 -40.43
C PRO A 277 26.13 -4.28 -39.64
N ARG A 278 26.67 -5.37 -40.15
CA ARG A 278 26.56 -6.67 -39.46
C ARG A 278 27.40 -6.62 -38.20
N CYS A 279 26.86 -7.16 -37.13
CA CYS A 279 27.58 -7.27 -35.86
C CYS A 279 27.19 -8.56 -35.14
N ILE A 280 27.90 -8.85 -34.05
CA ILE A 280 27.52 -9.92 -33.12
C ILE A 280 26.75 -9.40 -31.90
N GLY A 281 26.50 -8.09 -31.81
CA GLY A 281 25.93 -7.42 -30.65
C GLY A 281 26.94 -7.18 -29.54
N VAL A 282 26.80 -6.06 -28.83
CA VAL A 282 27.67 -5.66 -27.71
C VAL A 282 26.86 -5.26 -26.49
N THR A 283 27.42 -5.53 -25.31
CA THR A 283 26.76 -5.28 -24.02
C THR A 283 27.29 -4.05 -23.27
N ALA A 284 28.13 -3.27 -23.93
CA ALA A 284 28.75 -2.06 -23.40
C ALA A 284 29.02 -1.06 -24.53
N CYS A 285 29.18 0.21 -24.17
CA CYS A 285 29.47 1.28 -25.11
C CYS A 285 30.92 1.23 -25.62
N ILE A 286 31.22 0.27 -26.50
CA ILE A 286 32.53 0.09 -27.12
C ILE A 286 32.50 0.69 -28.52
N LEU A 287 32.71 2.01 -28.62
CA LEU A 287 32.57 2.72 -29.90
C LEU A 287 33.52 2.21 -31.01
N THR A 288 34.64 1.58 -30.64
CA THR A 288 35.57 1.02 -31.62
C THR A 288 35.24 -0.42 -32.04
N SER A 289 34.10 -0.97 -31.62
CA SER A 289 33.72 -2.34 -31.97
C SER A 289 33.53 -2.48 -33.47
N ASN A 290 34.09 -3.54 -34.04
CA ASN A 290 33.88 -3.99 -35.40
C ASN A 290 33.98 -5.52 -35.37
N SER A 291 32.84 -6.18 -35.21
CA SER A 291 32.79 -7.59 -34.81
C SER A 291 32.59 -8.56 -35.97
N CYS A 292 32.13 -8.05 -37.12
CA CYS A 292 31.98 -8.80 -38.37
C CYS A 292 32.74 -8.09 -39.48
N SER A 293 33.18 -8.80 -40.52
CA SER A 293 34.00 -8.22 -41.59
C SER A 293 33.32 -8.24 -42.97
N ASN A 294 31.99 -8.37 -43.00
CA ASN A 294 31.20 -8.70 -44.20
C ASN A 294 30.06 -7.71 -44.46
N ASP A 295 30.22 -6.45 -44.08
CA ASP A 295 29.23 -5.39 -44.31
C ASP A 295 28.97 -5.13 -45.81
N ALA A 296 29.98 -5.32 -46.65
CA ALA A 296 29.87 -5.08 -48.08
C ALA A 296 29.03 -6.13 -48.85
N GLN A 297 28.62 -7.21 -48.18
CA GLN A 297 27.94 -8.34 -48.81
C GLN A 297 26.56 -7.98 -49.38
N ASP A 298 25.82 -7.04 -48.77
CA ASP A 298 24.45 -6.67 -49.18
C ASP A 298 24.42 -5.42 -50.07
N GLY A 299 25.58 -4.85 -50.38
CA GLY A 299 25.76 -3.79 -51.37
C GLY A 299 25.41 -2.36 -50.92
N TYR A 300 24.96 -2.17 -49.67
CA TYR A 300 24.78 -0.82 -49.10
C TYR A 300 26.12 -0.21 -48.70
N TRP A 301 26.92 -0.96 -47.93
CA TRP A 301 28.28 -0.57 -47.56
C TRP A 301 29.26 -0.95 -48.66
N SER A 302 30.19 -0.05 -48.99
CA SER A 302 31.25 -0.32 -49.98
C SER A 302 32.50 -0.97 -49.38
N SER A 303 32.61 -0.98 -48.05
CA SER A 303 33.74 -1.51 -47.29
C SER A 303 33.26 -1.91 -45.90
N ASP A 304 34.11 -2.62 -45.18
CA ASP A 304 33.93 -2.92 -43.76
C ASP A 304 33.85 -1.64 -42.91
N VAL A 305 32.92 -1.57 -41.97
CA VAL A 305 32.73 -0.42 -41.08
C VAL A 305 32.58 -0.88 -39.62
N VAL A 306 32.68 0.07 -38.68
CA VAL A 306 32.47 -0.23 -37.25
C VAL A 306 31.02 -0.65 -36.99
N ASP A 307 30.79 -1.43 -35.93
CA ASP A 307 29.46 -1.81 -35.46
C ASP A 307 28.64 -0.55 -35.07
N ASN A 308 27.33 -0.55 -35.32
CA ASN A 308 26.45 0.55 -34.92
C ASN A 308 26.06 0.48 -33.44
N VAL A 309 27.05 0.60 -32.56
CA VAL A 309 26.91 0.46 -31.09
C VAL A 309 25.92 1.47 -30.48
N GLU A 310 25.69 2.60 -31.14
CA GLU A 310 24.79 3.66 -30.67
C GLU A 310 23.36 3.53 -31.21
N ASN A 311 23.01 2.39 -31.81
CA ASN A 311 21.64 2.12 -32.24
C ASN A 311 20.72 1.76 -31.05
N TYR A 312 19.44 2.15 -31.10
CA TYR A 312 18.46 1.74 -30.09
C TYR A 312 18.23 0.22 -30.03
N MET A 313 18.51 -0.52 -31.10
CA MET A 313 18.37 -1.99 -31.15
C MET A 313 19.62 -2.74 -30.66
N GLU A 314 20.58 -2.04 -30.06
CA GLU A 314 21.78 -2.60 -29.44
C GLU A 314 21.66 -2.65 -27.90
N TYR A 315 22.39 -3.55 -27.24
CA TYR A 315 22.46 -3.66 -25.76
C TYR A 315 23.65 -2.91 -25.14
N SER A 316 24.12 -1.84 -25.79
CA SER A 316 25.32 -1.10 -25.40
C SER A 316 25.12 -0.11 -24.24
N TYR A 317 23.87 0.24 -23.93
CA TYR A 317 23.49 1.30 -22.97
C TYR A 317 24.00 2.70 -23.35
N CYS A 318 24.37 2.93 -24.60
CA CYS A 318 24.68 4.28 -25.12
C CYS A 318 23.96 4.60 -26.43
N SER A 319 22.80 3.99 -26.63
CA SER A 319 21.97 4.19 -27.80
C SER A 319 21.55 5.65 -27.95
N LYS A 320 21.48 6.12 -29.21
CA LYS A 320 21.25 7.51 -29.64
C LYS A 320 20.38 7.60 -30.89
N MET A 321 20.29 6.55 -31.70
CA MET A 321 19.71 6.67 -33.05
C MET A 321 18.98 5.43 -33.56
N PHE A 322 18.03 5.67 -34.46
CA PHE A 322 17.57 4.74 -35.48
C PHE A 322 18.08 5.21 -36.85
N THR A 323 18.18 4.29 -37.82
CA THR A 323 18.56 4.59 -39.21
C THR A 323 17.35 4.80 -40.12
N ASN A 324 17.59 5.22 -41.37
CA ASN A 324 16.52 5.42 -42.36
C ASN A 324 15.95 4.08 -42.88
N GLY A 325 16.78 3.04 -42.95
CA GLY A 325 16.33 1.67 -43.21
C GLY A 325 15.39 1.17 -42.11
N GLN A 326 15.76 1.37 -40.84
CA GLN A 326 14.89 1.05 -39.70
C GLN A 326 13.58 1.86 -39.73
N LYS A 327 13.62 3.15 -40.08
CA LYS A 327 12.41 3.96 -40.34
C LYS A 327 11.49 3.30 -41.36
N THR A 328 12.04 2.88 -42.50
CA THR A 328 11.26 2.25 -43.58
C THR A 328 10.58 0.98 -43.08
N ARG A 329 11.33 0.13 -42.36
CA ARG A 329 10.82 -1.12 -41.80
C ARG A 329 9.73 -0.89 -40.74
N MET A 330 9.91 0.09 -39.84
CA MET A 330 8.89 0.44 -38.84
C MET A 330 7.62 0.98 -39.47
N ARG A 331 7.75 1.84 -40.49
CA ARG A 331 6.60 2.41 -41.19
C ARG A 331 5.86 1.34 -42.00
N SER A 332 6.52 0.30 -42.50
CA SER A 332 5.86 -0.82 -43.18
C SER A 332 4.88 -1.55 -42.25
N ALA A 333 5.25 -1.75 -40.98
CA ALA A 333 4.35 -2.31 -39.96
C ALA A 333 3.15 -1.40 -39.65
N LEU A 334 3.32 -0.09 -39.73
CA LEU A 334 2.24 0.88 -39.51
C LEU A 334 1.30 1.04 -40.71
N VAL A 335 1.73 0.76 -41.94
CA VAL A 335 0.84 0.86 -43.12
C VAL A 335 0.26 -0.48 -43.55
N SER A 336 0.92 -1.59 -43.24
CA SER A 336 0.44 -2.94 -43.51
C SER A 336 -0.76 -3.31 -42.64
N SER A 337 -1.61 -4.23 -43.13
CA SER A 337 -2.67 -4.83 -42.31
C SER A 337 -2.12 -5.79 -41.25
N VAL A 338 -0.87 -6.25 -41.40
CA VAL A 338 -0.23 -7.20 -40.47
C VAL A 338 -0.18 -6.62 -39.06
N GLY A 339 -0.73 -7.37 -38.09
CA GLY A 339 -0.75 -6.93 -36.69
C GLY A 339 -1.77 -5.84 -36.38
N GLY A 340 -2.56 -5.36 -37.36
CA GLY A 340 -3.65 -4.41 -37.16
C GLY A 340 -3.22 -2.97 -36.83
N ARG A 341 -1.94 -2.64 -36.95
CA ARG A 341 -1.39 -1.34 -36.53
C ARG A 341 -1.69 -0.19 -37.47
N ASN A 342 -2.02 -0.50 -38.71
CA ASN A 342 -2.58 0.46 -39.65
C ASN A 342 -3.92 1.04 -39.25
N ASN A 343 -4.57 0.53 -38.20
CA ASN A 343 -5.74 1.15 -37.62
C ASN A 343 -5.39 2.23 -36.58
N LEU A 344 -4.22 2.17 -35.94
CA LEU A 344 -3.88 3.01 -34.78
C LEU A 344 -3.92 4.51 -35.08
N TRP A 345 -3.30 4.91 -36.21
CA TRP A 345 -3.18 6.30 -36.64
C TRP A 345 -4.34 6.77 -37.53
N ARG A 346 -5.36 5.94 -37.78
CA ARG A 346 -6.53 6.37 -38.55
C ARG A 346 -7.38 7.34 -37.74
N ASN A 347 -7.88 8.39 -38.39
CA ASN A 347 -8.71 9.41 -37.75
C ASN A 347 -9.86 8.84 -36.90
N ASN A 348 -10.58 7.82 -37.41
CA ASN A 348 -11.66 7.17 -36.65
C ASN A 348 -11.17 6.52 -35.35
N ASN A 349 -9.98 5.90 -35.37
CA ASN A 349 -9.40 5.31 -34.17
C ASN A 349 -8.92 6.40 -33.19
N LEU A 350 -8.25 7.44 -33.70
CA LEU A 350 -7.81 8.58 -32.90
C LEU A 350 -8.99 9.26 -32.17
N ILE A 351 -10.14 9.43 -32.84
CA ILE A 351 -11.37 9.95 -32.22
C ILE A 351 -11.88 9.01 -31.12
N SER A 352 -11.87 7.70 -31.39
CA SER A 352 -12.39 6.69 -30.47
C SER A 352 -11.50 6.47 -29.23
N THR A 353 -10.22 6.83 -29.32
CA THR A 353 -9.24 6.76 -28.22
C THR A 353 -8.94 8.12 -27.60
N GLY A 354 -9.48 9.20 -28.19
CA GLY A 354 -9.34 10.57 -27.72
C GLY A 354 -7.93 11.15 -27.90
N THR A 355 -7.25 10.78 -28.98
CA THR A 355 -5.90 11.24 -29.35
C THR A 355 -5.89 12.08 -30.64
N ASN A 356 -7.07 12.43 -31.16
CA ASN A 356 -7.24 13.23 -32.37
C ASN A 356 -7.07 14.75 -32.16
N SER A 357 -6.95 15.20 -30.91
CA SER A 357 -6.79 16.60 -30.52
C SER A 357 -5.98 16.68 -29.23
N ASP A 358 -5.73 17.89 -28.76
CA ASP A 358 -5.12 18.07 -27.44
C ASP A 358 -6.03 17.50 -26.35
N PRO A 359 -5.47 16.81 -25.34
CA PRO A 359 -6.23 16.30 -24.21
C PRO A 359 -6.93 17.43 -23.45
N THR A 360 -8.22 17.25 -23.18
CA THR A 360 -9.01 18.16 -22.36
C THR A 360 -9.37 17.51 -21.03
N VAL A 361 -9.48 18.32 -19.97
CA VAL A 361 -9.90 17.83 -18.66
C VAL A 361 -11.27 17.14 -18.74
N CYS A 362 -11.38 16.01 -18.06
CA CYS A 362 -12.62 15.23 -18.05
C CYS A 362 -12.96 14.59 -16.70
N ALA A 363 -12.04 14.65 -15.73
CA ALA A 363 -12.26 14.21 -14.37
C ALA A 363 -11.37 15.03 -13.44
N VAL A 364 -11.91 15.34 -12.26
CA VAL A 364 -11.17 15.92 -11.13
C VAL A 364 -11.07 14.85 -10.08
N GLU A 365 -9.85 14.47 -9.72
CA GLU A 365 -9.56 13.49 -8.67
C GLU A 365 -8.45 14.02 -7.78
N ILE A 366 -8.49 13.66 -6.50
CA ILE A 366 -7.51 14.08 -5.50
C ILE A 366 -7.12 12.90 -4.62
N SER A 367 -5.93 12.96 -4.04
CA SER A 367 -5.50 12.02 -3.01
C SER A 367 -4.79 12.74 -1.86
N VAL A 368 -4.67 12.06 -0.72
CA VAL A 368 -3.93 12.52 0.47
C VAL A 368 -3.13 11.37 1.05
N ALA A 369 -2.03 11.68 1.72
CA ALA A 369 -1.25 10.67 2.45
C ALA A 369 -2.03 10.10 3.66
N LYS A 370 -2.87 10.94 4.29
CA LYS A 370 -3.68 10.59 5.46
C LYS A 370 -4.94 11.45 5.47
N ASP A 371 -6.10 10.81 5.58
CA ASP A 371 -7.42 11.44 5.64
C ASP A 371 -7.92 11.67 7.08
N LEU A 372 -7.38 10.92 8.05
CA LEU A 372 -7.60 11.12 9.48
C LEU A 372 -6.39 11.79 10.15
N VAL A 373 -6.50 13.08 10.48
CA VAL A 373 -5.39 13.87 11.04
C VAL A 373 -5.79 14.53 12.35
N CYS A 374 -4.84 15.15 13.03
CA CYS A 374 -5.09 15.84 14.29
C CYS A 374 -5.05 17.34 14.11
N GLY A 375 -5.65 18.06 15.06
CA GLY A 375 -5.69 19.51 15.00
C GLY A 375 -4.29 20.11 14.78
N ASN A 376 -4.15 20.87 13.70
CA ASN A 376 -2.94 21.54 13.21
C ASN A 376 -1.88 20.65 12.54
N ASP A 377 -2.17 19.38 12.29
CA ASP A 377 -1.30 18.55 11.45
C ASP A 377 -1.29 19.08 10.00
N ASN A 378 -0.15 18.94 9.34
CA ASN A 378 -0.03 19.23 7.91
C ASN A 378 -0.66 18.10 7.09
N VAL A 379 -1.56 18.47 6.20
CA VAL A 379 -2.21 17.58 5.23
C VAL A 379 -1.70 17.93 3.84
N GLN A 380 -0.93 17.01 3.24
CA GLN A 380 -0.49 17.11 1.85
C GLN A 380 -1.57 16.55 0.92
N PHE A 381 -2.02 17.38 -0.02
CA PHE A 381 -2.95 17.01 -1.08
C PHE A 381 -2.20 16.82 -2.39
N PHE A 382 -2.71 15.93 -3.23
CA PHE A 382 -2.20 15.68 -4.57
C PHE A 382 -3.31 15.81 -5.61
N ASP A 383 -2.99 16.46 -6.73
CA ASP A 383 -3.87 16.48 -7.91
C ASP A 383 -3.71 15.18 -8.72
N GLU A 384 -4.81 14.44 -8.85
CA GLU A 384 -4.91 13.23 -9.68
C GLU A 384 -5.83 13.45 -10.89
N SER A 385 -6.21 14.70 -11.19
CA SER A 385 -7.11 15.05 -12.28
C SER A 385 -6.56 14.61 -13.65
N TYR A 386 -7.48 14.34 -14.56
CA TYR A 386 -7.14 13.74 -15.85
C TYR A 386 -6.94 14.82 -16.91
N ASN A 387 -5.91 14.59 -17.75
CA ASN A 387 -5.62 15.29 -19.00
C ASN A 387 -5.19 16.77 -18.89
N ASN A 388 -3.89 17.01 -19.09
CA ASN A 388 -3.27 18.31 -19.39
C ASN A 388 -3.71 19.50 -18.51
N ILE A 389 -3.73 19.30 -17.19
CA ILE A 389 -4.03 20.36 -16.23
C ILE A 389 -2.87 21.35 -16.15
N VAL A 390 -3.18 22.65 -16.25
CA VAL A 390 -2.19 23.75 -16.22
C VAL A 390 -2.43 24.75 -15.08
N SER A 391 -3.59 24.71 -14.43
CA SER A 391 -3.92 25.60 -13.31
C SER A 391 -4.84 24.91 -12.31
N TRP A 392 -4.65 25.24 -11.03
CA TRP A 392 -5.38 24.69 -9.88
C TRP A 392 -5.98 25.82 -9.05
N ASN A 393 -7.14 25.53 -8.46
CA ASN A 393 -7.80 26.38 -7.49
C ASN A 393 -8.45 25.48 -6.43
N TRP A 394 -7.75 25.32 -5.32
CA TRP A 394 -8.15 24.54 -4.17
C TRP A 394 -8.95 25.40 -3.19
N SER A 395 -9.98 24.81 -2.59
CA SER A 395 -10.71 25.37 -1.46
C SER A 395 -10.75 24.36 -0.32
N PHE A 396 -10.27 24.80 0.84
CA PHE A 396 -10.22 24.07 2.10
C PHE A 396 -11.02 24.85 3.16
N PRO A 397 -12.36 24.81 3.15
CA PRO A 397 -13.16 25.48 4.17
C PRO A 397 -12.70 25.07 5.58
N GLY A 398 -12.41 26.03 6.45
CA GLY A 398 -11.88 25.79 7.81
C GLY A 398 -10.39 25.41 7.88
N GLY A 399 -9.71 25.26 6.74
CA GLY A 399 -8.27 25.04 6.67
C GLY A 399 -7.45 26.33 6.71
N SER A 400 -6.16 26.21 7.01
CA SER A 400 -5.16 27.28 6.99
C SER A 400 -3.91 26.83 6.22
N PRO A 401 -3.70 27.35 4.98
CA PRO A 401 -4.55 28.30 4.27
C PRO A 401 -5.87 27.69 3.82
N SER A 402 -6.92 28.52 3.67
CA SER A 402 -8.25 28.08 3.24
C SER A 402 -8.39 27.88 1.73
N SER A 403 -7.35 28.23 0.95
CA SER A 403 -7.28 28.03 -0.49
C SER A 403 -5.83 27.94 -0.97
N SER A 404 -5.62 27.40 -2.18
CA SER A 404 -4.31 27.39 -2.83
C SER A 404 -4.44 27.31 -4.35
N ASN A 405 -3.39 27.75 -5.07
CA ASN A 405 -3.27 27.63 -6.53
C ASN A 405 -2.10 26.74 -6.97
N THR A 406 -1.42 26.11 -6.02
CA THR A 406 -0.36 25.11 -6.31
C THR A 406 -0.98 23.77 -6.70
N LYS A 407 -0.28 22.98 -7.53
CA LYS A 407 -0.71 21.62 -7.90
C LYS A 407 -0.97 20.74 -6.67
N ASP A 408 0.03 20.63 -5.79
CA ASP A 408 0.01 19.74 -4.64
C ASP A 408 0.20 20.56 -3.33
N PRO A 409 -0.85 21.21 -2.80
CA PRO A 409 -0.75 22.09 -1.63
C PRO A 409 -0.68 21.33 -0.30
N ILE A 410 -0.16 22.03 0.71
CA ILE A 410 -0.28 21.63 2.12
C ILE A 410 -1.27 22.59 2.81
N THR A 411 -2.23 22.05 3.56
CA THR A 411 -3.07 22.82 4.49
C THR A 411 -3.14 22.13 5.86
N SER A 412 -3.70 22.81 6.85
CA SER A 412 -3.91 22.30 8.20
C SER A 412 -5.27 22.73 8.72
N TYR A 413 -5.84 21.98 9.66
CA TYR A 413 -7.15 22.27 10.24
C TYR A 413 -7.03 22.29 11.76
N SER A 414 -7.46 23.37 12.41
CA SER A 414 -7.30 23.52 13.87
C SER A 414 -8.45 22.93 14.67
N SER A 415 -9.66 22.93 14.11
CA SER A 415 -10.88 22.47 14.80
C SER A 415 -11.20 21.03 14.44
N SER A 416 -11.71 20.24 15.39
CA SER A 416 -12.20 18.90 15.10
C SER A 416 -13.41 18.93 14.17
N GLY A 417 -13.51 17.97 13.27
CA GLY A 417 -14.65 17.84 12.38
C GLY A 417 -14.31 17.16 11.07
N ASN A 418 -15.32 17.01 10.22
CA ASN A 418 -15.15 16.55 8.85
C ASN A 418 -15.12 17.76 7.91
N TYR A 419 -14.17 17.78 7.00
CA TYR A 419 -13.95 18.89 6.09
C TYR A 419 -14.09 18.43 4.64
N ASP A 420 -14.92 19.18 3.91
CA ASP A 420 -15.00 19.06 2.47
C ASP A 420 -13.75 19.67 1.82
N VAL A 421 -13.34 19.12 0.68
CA VAL A 421 -12.25 19.66 -0.13
C VAL A 421 -12.78 19.88 -1.53
N THR A 422 -12.53 21.04 -2.11
CA THR A 422 -12.91 21.31 -3.49
C THR A 422 -11.66 21.60 -4.31
N LEU A 423 -11.55 20.93 -5.45
CA LEU A 423 -10.55 21.23 -6.46
C LEU A 423 -11.27 21.68 -7.73
N GLN A 424 -10.88 22.86 -8.23
CA GLN A 424 -11.14 23.30 -9.58
C GLN A 424 -9.82 23.30 -10.37
N VAL A 425 -9.85 22.71 -11.55
CA VAL A 425 -8.71 22.65 -12.46
C VAL A 425 -9.06 23.28 -13.80
N THR A 426 -8.05 23.81 -14.48
CA THR A 426 -8.15 24.30 -15.86
C THR A 426 -7.12 23.59 -16.73
N ASP A 427 -7.56 23.10 -17.89
CA ASP A 427 -6.65 22.50 -18.88
C ASP A 427 -5.99 23.53 -19.81
N GLY A 428 -5.02 23.09 -20.61
CA GLY A 428 -4.32 23.96 -21.57
C GLY A 428 -5.22 24.56 -22.67
N SER A 429 -6.43 24.06 -22.86
CA SER A 429 -7.44 24.62 -23.77
C SER A 429 -8.37 25.64 -23.10
N GLY A 430 -8.19 25.88 -21.80
CA GLY A 430 -9.02 26.79 -21.00
C GLY A 430 -10.33 26.17 -20.51
N ASN A 431 -10.54 24.85 -20.64
CA ASN A 431 -11.72 24.21 -20.06
C ASN A 431 -11.55 24.08 -18.55
N VAL A 432 -12.63 24.35 -17.82
CA VAL A 432 -12.64 24.34 -16.35
C VAL A 432 -13.53 23.20 -15.85
N MET A 433 -13.05 22.43 -14.88
CA MET A 433 -13.82 21.43 -14.17
C MET A 433 -13.62 21.58 -12.66
N SER A 434 -14.67 21.34 -11.86
CA SER A 434 -14.62 21.45 -10.41
C SER A 434 -15.35 20.28 -9.77
N LYS A 435 -14.79 19.74 -8.68
CA LYS A 435 -15.42 18.69 -7.88
C LYS A 435 -15.20 18.95 -6.39
N THR A 436 -16.26 18.76 -5.60
CA THR A 436 -16.22 18.79 -4.13
C THR A 436 -16.23 17.36 -3.60
N PHE A 437 -15.25 17.04 -2.77
CA PHE A 437 -15.09 15.78 -2.07
C PHE A 437 -15.61 16.00 -0.64
N SER A 438 -16.80 15.47 -0.36
CA SER A 438 -17.46 15.70 0.92
C SER A 438 -16.87 14.84 2.05
N SER A 439 -16.71 15.42 3.24
CA SER A 439 -16.09 14.78 4.42
C SER A 439 -14.75 14.12 4.11
N PHE A 440 -13.94 14.73 3.23
CA PHE A 440 -12.72 14.13 2.71
C PHE A 440 -11.60 14.07 3.75
N ILE A 441 -11.52 15.06 4.64
CA ILE A 441 -10.61 15.04 5.79
C ILE A 441 -11.39 14.95 7.09
N THR A 442 -10.99 14.05 7.97
CA THR A 442 -11.44 13.97 9.36
C THR A 442 -10.35 14.49 10.27
N VAL A 443 -10.67 15.50 11.08
CA VAL A 443 -9.74 16.11 12.03
C VAL A 443 -10.18 15.76 13.44
N LEU A 444 -9.28 15.11 14.18
CA LEU A 444 -9.43 14.83 15.59
C LEU A 444 -9.16 16.10 16.41
N GLY A 445 -9.84 16.23 17.55
CA GLY A 445 -9.71 17.40 18.42
C GLY A 445 -8.29 17.59 18.96
N SER A 446 -7.92 18.84 19.17
CA SER A 446 -6.69 19.22 19.85
C SER A 446 -7.00 20.50 20.65
N ASN A 447 -7.22 20.45 21.97
CA ASN A 447 -7.00 19.34 22.92
C ASN A 447 -8.18 18.34 23.01
N GLY A 448 -7.88 17.11 23.41
CA GLY A 448 -8.87 16.06 23.62
C GLY A 448 -9.73 16.23 24.88
N ASN A 449 -10.72 15.35 25.08
CA ASN A 449 -11.52 15.34 26.30
C ASN A 449 -10.64 15.10 27.54
N THR A 450 -10.86 15.84 28.64
CA THR A 450 -10.10 15.66 29.88
C THR A 450 -10.68 14.55 30.75
N PRO A 451 -9.85 13.76 31.46
CA PRO A 451 -10.33 12.79 32.44
C PRO A 451 -11.02 13.44 33.65
N PRO A 452 -11.84 12.69 34.44
CA PRO A 452 -12.13 11.27 34.25
C PRO A 452 -13.13 11.02 33.12
N ILE A 453 -12.89 9.96 32.34
CA ILE A 453 -13.80 9.49 31.29
C ILE A 453 -14.42 8.18 31.74
N PHE A 454 -15.74 8.08 31.58
CA PHE A 454 -16.54 6.88 31.83
C PHE A 454 -17.37 6.60 30.58
N GLU A 455 -17.14 5.44 29.96
CA GLU A 455 -17.85 5.01 28.75
C GLU A 455 -18.44 3.61 28.98
N GLY A 456 -19.77 3.57 29.07
CA GLY A 456 -20.58 2.34 29.10
C GLY A 456 -21.50 2.21 27.87
N PHE A 457 -21.31 3.03 26.84
CA PHE A 457 -22.03 3.00 25.56
C PHE A 457 -23.55 3.28 25.64
N GLU A 458 -24.04 3.76 26.78
CA GLU A 458 -25.47 4.04 27.02
C GLU A 458 -26.04 5.14 26.12
N ASN A 459 -25.22 6.16 25.79
CA ASN A 459 -25.66 7.36 25.07
C ASN A 459 -25.39 7.31 23.55
N MET A 460 -25.10 6.13 23.00
CA MET A 460 -24.86 5.98 21.56
C MET A 460 -25.61 4.81 20.95
N SER A 461 -26.04 4.98 19.70
CA SER A 461 -26.78 3.98 18.94
C SER A 461 -25.93 3.23 17.91
N SER A 462 -24.76 3.76 17.54
CA SER A 462 -23.89 3.21 16.50
C SER A 462 -22.44 3.65 16.64
N LEU A 463 -21.56 2.87 16.02
CA LEU A 463 -20.14 3.14 15.82
C LEU A 463 -19.84 3.06 14.31
N PRO A 464 -18.83 3.80 13.79
CA PRO A 464 -18.04 4.81 14.49
C PRO A 464 -18.86 6.07 14.83
N ASN A 465 -18.31 6.93 15.70
CA ASN A 465 -18.87 8.23 16.05
C ASN A 465 -17.75 9.21 16.47
N ASN A 466 -18.11 10.40 16.93
CA ASN A 466 -17.15 11.44 17.32
C ASN A 466 -16.17 11.01 18.44
N ASN A 467 -16.49 10.00 19.24
CA ASN A 467 -15.63 9.52 20.32
C ASN A 467 -14.84 8.27 19.95
N TRP A 468 -15.24 7.55 18.90
CA TRP A 468 -14.72 6.23 18.58
C TRP A 468 -14.62 5.99 17.08
N THR A 469 -13.40 5.70 16.63
CA THR A 469 -13.10 5.22 15.27
C THR A 469 -13.04 3.70 15.27
N ILE A 470 -13.58 3.08 14.22
CA ILE A 470 -13.44 1.64 13.95
C ILE A 470 -12.49 1.45 12.78
N ASP A 471 -11.46 0.62 12.97
CA ASP A 471 -10.65 0.09 11.88
C ASP A 471 -10.83 -1.42 11.82
N ASN A 472 -11.26 -1.93 10.66
CA ASN A 472 -11.66 -3.31 10.45
C ASN A 472 -11.06 -3.89 9.17
N LEU A 473 -9.76 -3.61 8.93
CA LEU A 473 -8.90 -4.08 7.81
C LEU A 473 -9.30 -5.42 7.14
N SER A 474 -9.82 -6.40 7.89
CA SER A 474 -10.35 -7.67 7.37
C SER A 474 -11.44 -8.29 8.24
N GLY A 475 -12.03 -7.51 9.14
CA GLY A 475 -12.89 -7.98 10.22
C GLY A 475 -14.32 -7.41 10.20
N PRO A 476 -15.21 -7.94 11.05
CA PRO A 476 -16.62 -7.54 11.09
C PRO A 476 -16.89 -6.18 11.73
N GLY A 477 -15.92 -5.58 12.43
CA GLY A 477 -16.04 -4.31 13.12
C GLY A 477 -16.81 -4.39 14.45
N PHE A 478 -16.49 -3.48 15.36
CA PHE A 478 -17.20 -3.36 16.65
C PHE A 478 -18.54 -2.64 16.49
N GLN A 479 -19.57 -3.11 17.20
CA GLN A 479 -20.91 -2.55 17.19
C GLN A 479 -21.48 -2.40 18.60
N VAL A 480 -22.31 -1.38 18.80
CA VAL A 480 -23.05 -1.20 20.06
C VAL A 480 -24.23 -2.17 20.08
N VAL A 481 -24.42 -2.88 21.19
CA VAL A 481 -25.49 -3.85 21.37
C VAL A 481 -26.20 -3.65 22.71
N SER A 482 -27.46 -4.07 22.78
CA SER A 482 -28.24 -4.16 24.02
C SER A 482 -28.50 -5.61 24.45
N SER A 483 -27.85 -6.58 23.79
CA SER A 483 -28.04 -8.01 24.06
C SER A 483 -27.36 -8.47 25.36
N ALA A 484 -26.33 -7.74 25.79
CA ALA A 484 -25.65 -7.94 27.06
C ALA A 484 -24.90 -6.67 27.45
N SER A 485 -24.72 -6.47 28.75
CA SER A 485 -23.88 -5.42 29.32
C SER A 485 -23.32 -5.85 30.67
N ALA A 486 -22.25 -5.21 31.11
CA ALA A 486 -21.64 -5.41 32.42
C ALA A 486 -22.25 -4.48 33.47
N SER A 487 -22.62 -3.27 33.04
CA SER A 487 -23.47 -2.35 33.78
C SER A 487 -24.45 -1.69 32.80
N GLY A 488 -25.46 -0.97 33.29
CA GLY A 488 -26.42 -0.31 32.39
C GLY A 488 -27.19 -1.27 31.47
N SER A 489 -27.36 -0.89 30.20
CA SER A 489 -28.18 -1.58 29.20
C SER A 489 -27.49 -1.84 27.87
N ARG A 490 -26.29 -1.29 27.65
CA ARG A 490 -25.55 -1.40 26.40
C ARG A 490 -24.10 -1.81 26.65
N SER A 491 -23.48 -2.37 25.61
CA SER A 491 -22.04 -2.59 25.56
C SER A 491 -21.59 -2.61 24.10
N VAL A 492 -20.30 -2.82 23.86
CA VAL A 492 -19.78 -3.07 22.52
C VAL A 492 -19.50 -4.55 22.32
N LYS A 493 -19.95 -5.08 21.18
CA LYS A 493 -19.70 -6.45 20.70
C LYS A 493 -18.87 -6.43 19.41
N LEU A 494 -17.94 -7.38 19.29
CA LEU A 494 -17.35 -7.81 18.02
C LEU A 494 -17.92 -9.18 17.63
N ASP A 495 -18.54 -9.28 16.46
CA ASP A 495 -19.10 -10.54 15.95
C ASP A 495 -18.02 -11.42 15.32
N ASN A 496 -17.25 -12.08 16.17
CA ASN A 496 -16.08 -12.85 15.78
C ASN A 496 -16.42 -14.01 14.82
N SER A 497 -17.69 -14.43 14.77
CA SER A 497 -18.14 -15.53 13.91
C SER A 497 -18.13 -15.21 12.41
N ILE A 498 -18.16 -13.92 12.06
CA ILE A 498 -18.14 -13.43 10.67
C ILE A 498 -16.70 -13.23 10.18
N GLY A 499 -15.75 -12.98 11.09
CA GLY A 499 -14.35 -12.80 10.76
C GLY A 499 -13.64 -14.11 10.39
N THR A 500 -12.53 -14.00 9.67
CA THR A 500 -11.63 -15.13 9.38
C THR A 500 -10.48 -15.18 10.39
N ASN A 501 -9.90 -16.36 10.64
CA ASN A 501 -8.74 -16.46 11.52
C ASN A 501 -7.60 -15.54 11.02
N GLY A 502 -7.06 -14.72 11.91
CA GLY A 502 -6.06 -13.71 11.61
C GLY A 502 -6.62 -12.34 11.25
N SER A 503 -7.94 -12.21 11.05
CA SER A 503 -8.58 -10.89 10.91
C SER A 503 -8.38 -10.03 12.14
N VAL A 504 -8.27 -8.72 11.91
CA VAL A 504 -7.97 -7.70 12.91
C VAL A 504 -9.10 -6.68 12.95
N ASP A 505 -9.55 -6.36 14.16
CA ASP A 505 -10.52 -5.30 14.43
C ASP A 505 -10.02 -4.41 15.55
N GLU A 506 -10.15 -3.10 15.35
CA GLU A 506 -9.70 -2.08 16.29
C GLU A 506 -10.84 -1.10 16.64
N LEU A 507 -11.03 -0.90 17.95
CA LEU A 507 -11.86 0.16 18.52
C LEU A 507 -10.93 1.23 19.10
N ILE A 508 -10.93 2.41 18.49
CA ILE A 508 -9.93 3.46 18.73
C ILE A 508 -10.62 4.69 19.31
N SER A 509 -10.18 5.16 20.47
CA SER A 509 -10.69 6.38 21.09
C SER A 509 -10.38 7.63 20.26
N ASN A 510 -11.18 8.69 20.41
CA ASN A 510 -10.80 10.05 20.04
C ASN A 510 -9.66 10.55 20.96
N THR A 511 -9.09 11.71 20.65
CA THR A 511 -8.08 12.39 21.45
C THR A 511 -8.58 12.71 22.84
N ILE A 512 -7.69 12.55 23.82
CA ILE A 512 -7.90 12.81 25.23
C ILE A 512 -6.74 13.67 25.73
N ASP A 513 -7.03 14.68 26.54
CA ASP A 513 -6.01 15.55 27.12
C ASP A 513 -5.56 15.03 28.49
N LEU A 514 -4.40 14.39 28.51
CA LEU A 514 -3.70 13.95 29.73
C LEU A 514 -2.54 14.88 30.09
N SER A 515 -2.31 15.98 29.37
CA SER A 515 -1.14 16.86 29.58
C SER A 515 -1.10 17.50 30.96
N ASN A 516 -2.26 17.67 31.58
CA ASN A 516 -2.39 18.21 32.94
C ASN A 516 -2.44 17.12 34.02
N SER A 517 -2.35 15.83 33.69
CA SER A 517 -2.40 14.72 34.66
C SER A 517 -1.00 14.29 35.08
N ASP A 518 -0.78 14.03 36.37
CA ASP A 518 0.49 13.44 36.88
C ASP A 518 0.52 11.92 36.73
N ALA A 519 -0.66 11.30 36.68
CA ALA A 519 -0.84 9.88 36.51
C ALA A 519 -2.19 9.59 35.85
N ALA A 520 -2.26 8.55 35.02
CA ALA A 520 -3.48 8.15 34.33
C ALA A 520 -3.61 6.62 34.30
N SER A 521 -4.80 6.07 34.50
CA SER A 521 -5.03 4.62 34.40
C SER A 521 -6.27 4.31 33.59
N ILE A 522 -6.22 3.20 32.84
CA ILE A 522 -7.37 2.69 32.08
C ILE A 522 -7.88 1.43 32.78
N SER A 523 -9.18 1.33 32.98
CA SER A 523 -9.85 0.07 33.31
C SER A 523 -11.02 -0.17 32.38
N PHE A 524 -11.37 -1.44 32.18
CA PHE A 524 -12.54 -1.83 31.40
C PHE A 524 -12.98 -3.23 31.81
N LYS A 525 -14.22 -3.59 31.48
CA LYS A 525 -14.71 -4.95 31.57
C LYS A 525 -14.77 -5.57 30.19
N TYR A 526 -14.50 -6.87 30.14
CA TYR A 526 -14.68 -7.64 28.91
C TYR A 526 -15.22 -9.04 29.23
N ALA A 527 -15.85 -9.66 28.23
CA ALA A 527 -16.30 -11.04 28.32
C ALA A 527 -16.05 -11.77 27.00
N PHE A 528 -15.57 -13.01 27.09
CA PHE A 528 -15.22 -13.84 25.93
C PHE A 528 -15.23 -15.33 26.30
N ALA A 529 -15.71 -16.17 25.39
CA ALA A 529 -15.62 -17.63 25.52
C ALA A 529 -14.97 -18.24 24.26
N LYS A 530 -14.03 -19.15 24.45
CA LYS A 530 -13.53 -19.97 23.34
C LYS A 530 -14.60 -20.96 22.88
N ARG A 531 -14.54 -21.40 21.63
CA ARG A 531 -15.30 -22.57 21.17
C ARG A 531 -14.63 -23.86 21.61
N ASN A 532 -13.31 -23.91 21.50
CA ASN A 532 -12.47 -25.01 21.95
C ASN A 532 -11.10 -24.51 22.43
N SER A 533 -10.32 -25.39 23.06
CA SER A 533 -9.00 -25.03 23.62
C SER A 533 -7.97 -24.60 22.57
N SER A 534 -8.14 -25.02 21.31
CA SER A 534 -7.23 -24.67 20.20
C SER A 534 -7.44 -23.27 19.64
N ASN A 535 -8.53 -22.56 20.00
CA ASN A 535 -8.72 -21.19 19.56
C ASN A 535 -7.60 -20.25 20.06
N THR A 536 -7.12 -19.40 19.16
CA THR A 536 -5.92 -18.56 19.37
C THR A 536 -6.22 -17.07 19.49
N ASP A 537 -7.49 -16.69 19.70
CA ASP A 537 -7.91 -15.28 19.81
C ASP A 537 -7.16 -14.54 20.91
N TYR A 538 -6.86 -13.27 20.70
CA TYR A 538 -6.24 -12.43 21.73
C TYR A 538 -6.70 -10.98 21.63
N LEU A 539 -6.67 -10.29 22.77
CA LEU A 539 -7.04 -8.88 22.90
C LEU A 539 -5.82 -8.08 23.38
N GLN A 540 -5.53 -6.98 22.70
CA GLN A 540 -4.45 -6.07 23.02
C GLN A 540 -4.98 -4.66 23.23
N ILE A 541 -4.32 -3.92 24.12
CA ILE A 541 -4.59 -2.51 24.37
C ILE A 541 -3.32 -1.73 24.10
N TYR A 542 -3.42 -0.77 23.19
CA TYR A 542 -2.33 0.12 22.81
C TYR A 542 -2.63 1.54 23.26
N ALA A 543 -1.57 2.32 23.44
CA ALA A 543 -1.61 3.75 23.67
C ALA A 543 -0.81 4.48 22.60
N SER A 544 -1.23 5.69 22.26
CA SER A 544 -0.55 6.62 21.37
C SER A 544 -0.42 7.97 22.08
N LYS A 545 0.72 8.63 21.84
CA LYS A 545 1.05 9.98 22.33
C LYS A 545 1.17 11.00 21.20
N ASP A 546 0.83 10.58 19.99
CA ASP A 546 0.98 11.30 18.72
C ASP A 546 -0.30 11.09 17.90
N CYS A 547 -1.44 11.10 18.60
CA CYS A 547 -2.76 11.11 18.01
C CYS A 547 -3.07 9.93 17.05
N GLY A 548 -2.33 8.84 17.20
CA GLY A 548 -2.51 7.58 16.49
C GLY A 548 -1.48 7.31 15.38
N ASP A 549 -0.46 8.15 15.23
CA ASP A 549 0.63 7.92 14.27
C ASP A 549 1.50 6.73 14.69
N SER A 550 1.77 6.59 15.99
CA SER A 550 2.45 5.43 16.55
C SER A 550 1.70 4.84 17.74
N TRP A 551 1.79 3.52 17.88
CA TRP A 551 1.05 2.77 18.89
C TRP A 551 2.00 1.90 19.71
N ALA A 552 1.91 2.00 21.04
CA ALA A 552 2.70 1.21 21.96
C ALA A 552 1.81 0.25 22.76
N LEU A 553 2.09 -1.05 22.69
CA LEU A 553 1.34 -2.08 23.43
C LEU A 553 1.45 -1.86 24.94
N ARG A 554 0.32 -1.67 25.62
CA ARG A 554 0.24 -1.45 27.08
C ARG A 554 -0.27 -2.69 27.82
N LYS A 555 -1.15 -3.47 27.20
CA LYS A 555 -1.67 -4.73 27.75
C LYS A 555 -1.86 -5.76 26.66
N ASN A 556 -1.39 -6.98 26.90
CA ASN A 556 -1.69 -8.14 26.07
C ASN A 556 -2.48 -9.16 26.89
N ILE A 557 -3.64 -9.55 26.39
CA ILE A 557 -4.47 -10.61 26.94
C ILE A 557 -4.37 -11.80 25.98
N TYR A 558 -3.38 -12.64 26.25
CA TYR A 558 -3.06 -13.81 25.44
C TYR A 558 -4.23 -14.79 25.38
N SER A 559 -4.27 -15.59 24.32
CA SER A 559 -5.29 -16.63 24.12
C SER A 559 -5.39 -17.61 25.29
N SER A 560 -4.32 -17.85 26.04
CA SER A 560 -4.33 -18.71 27.22
C SER A 560 -5.13 -18.15 28.40
N VAL A 561 -5.35 -16.83 28.45
CA VAL A 561 -5.99 -16.13 29.57
C VAL A 561 -7.15 -15.21 29.16
N LEU A 562 -7.47 -15.16 27.86
CA LEU A 562 -8.55 -14.35 27.31
C LEU A 562 -9.92 -14.82 27.79
N ALA A 563 -10.17 -16.13 27.79
CA ALA A 563 -11.48 -16.68 28.16
C ALA A 563 -11.91 -16.26 29.58
N THR A 564 -13.11 -15.70 29.68
CA THR A 564 -13.76 -15.35 30.95
C THR A 564 -14.78 -16.40 31.38
N ARG A 565 -15.13 -17.31 30.48
CA ARG A 565 -16.01 -18.46 30.70
C ARG A 565 -15.40 -19.74 30.11
N ALA A 566 -15.88 -20.89 30.57
CA ALA A 566 -15.57 -22.19 29.98
C ALA A 566 -15.94 -22.26 28.48
N ASN A 567 -15.25 -23.14 27.75
CA ASN A 567 -15.45 -23.30 26.31
C ASN A 567 -16.90 -23.65 25.97
N THR A 568 -17.45 -23.02 24.91
CA THR A 568 -18.78 -23.32 24.40
C THR A 568 -18.85 -23.24 22.88
N ASN A 569 -19.42 -24.27 22.25
CA ASN A 569 -19.66 -24.31 20.81
C ASN A 569 -20.96 -23.60 20.39
N SER A 570 -21.80 -23.16 21.33
CA SER A 570 -22.97 -22.33 21.05
C SER A 570 -22.59 -20.85 21.00
N SER A 571 -23.47 -20.02 20.45
CA SER A 571 -23.33 -18.55 20.57
C SER A 571 -23.18 -18.15 22.03
N PHE A 572 -22.25 -17.22 22.29
CA PHE A 572 -21.92 -16.73 23.62
C PHE A 572 -22.54 -15.36 23.83
N THR A 573 -23.32 -15.22 24.91
CA THR A 573 -23.83 -13.93 25.40
C THR A 573 -23.52 -13.87 26.89
N PRO A 574 -22.75 -12.87 27.35
CA PRO A 574 -22.28 -12.83 28.72
C PRO A 574 -23.38 -12.48 29.72
N THR A 575 -23.25 -13.03 30.92
CA THR A 575 -24.06 -12.70 32.11
C THR A 575 -23.18 -12.07 33.20
N GLY A 576 -23.77 -11.59 34.30
CA GLY A 576 -23.06 -10.81 35.31
C GLY A 576 -21.74 -11.40 35.83
N SER A 577 -21.63 -12.73 35.98
CA SER A 577 -20.39 -13.40 36.41
C SER A 577 -19.35 -13.61 35.31
N ASP A 578 -19.72 -13.47 34.04
CA ASP A 578 -18.85 -13.72 32.88
C ASP A 578 -17.94 -12.52 32.56
N TRP A 579 -18.20 -11.36 33.17
CA TRP A 579 -17.43 -10.14 32.95
C TRP A 579 -16.19 -10.07 33.83
N LYS A 580 -15.04 -9.83 33.21
CA LYS A 580 -13.75 -9.68 33.90
C LYS A 580 -13.24 -8.26 33.78
N VAL A 581 -12.78 -7.70 34.90
CA VAL A 581 -12.15 -6.38 34.95
C VAL A 581 -10.68 -6.50 34.55
N ILE A 582 -10.23 -5.59 33.70
CA ILE A 582 -8.83 -5.34 33.41
C ILE A 582 -8.47 -3.92 33.85
N SER A 583 -7.27 -3.76 34.39
CA SER A 583 -6.71 -2.46 34.72
C SER A 583 -5.29 -2.35 34.18
N ILE A 584 -4.99 -1.20 33.58
CA ILE A 584 -3.69 -0.76 33.12
C ILE A 584 -3.21 0.27 34.12
N SER A 585 -2.14 -0.05 34.85
CA SER A 585 -1.66 0.75 35.97
C SER A 585 -1.09 2.10 35.50
N PRO A 586 -1.10 3.13 36.38
CA PRO A 586 -0.55 4.44 36.06
C PRO A 586 0.86 4.44 35.48
N ASN A 587 1.76 3.64 36.07
CA ASN A 587 3.15 3.53 35.64
C ASN A 587 3.31 3.12 34.16
N THR A 588 2.29 2.50 33.57
CA THR A 588 2.32 2.03 32.17
C THR A 588 2.03 3.15 31.17
N LEU A 589 1.49 4.28 31.62
CA LEU A 589 1.06 5.44 30.83
C LEU A 589 1.87 6.73 31.08
N ASN A 590 2.89 6.72 31.96
CA ASN A 590 3.67 7.92 32.30
C ASN A 590 4.24 8.68 31.08
N ASN A 591 4.60 7.97 30.00
CA ASN A 591 5.14 8.57 28.77
C ASN A 591 4.05 9.04 27.77
N PHE A 592 2.79 8.99 28.18
CA PHE A 592 1.60 9.25 27.36
C PHE A 592 0.73 10.37 27.94
N LEU A 593 1.24 11.11 28.93
CA LEU A 593 0.59 12.27 29.55
C LEU A 593 0.71 13.50 28.62
N VAL A 594 -0.02 13.47 27.52
CA VAL A 594 -0.01 14.48 26.44
C VAL A 594 -1.42 14.93 26.08
N SER A 595 -1.57 16.04 25.36
CA SER A 595 -2.88 16.64 25.06
C SER A 595 -3.68 15.93 23.96
N ASN A 596 -3.02 15.06 23.20
CA ASN A 596 -3.53 14.29 22.08
C ASN A 596 -3.41 12.76 22.32
N PHE A 597 -3.51 12.34 23.59
CA PHE A 597 -3.45 10.93 23.97
C PHE A 597 -4.59 10.15 23.31
N ARG A 598 -4.30 8.93 22.86
CA ARG A 598 -5.31 7.97 22.39
C ARG A 598 -4.98 6.58 22.90
N PHE A 599 -6.00 5.75 23.02
CA PHE A 599 -5.87 4.30 23.23
C PHE A 599 -6.77 3.52 22.27
N LYS A 600 -6.41 2.26 22.01
CA LYS A 600 -7.23 1.34 21.21
C LYS A 600 -7.28 -0.06 21.78
N PHE A 601 -8.40 -0.73 21.52
CA PHE A 601 -8.55 -2.18 21.68
C PHE A 601 -8.33 -2.82 20.33
N LYS A 602 -7.35 -3.72 20.23
CA LYS A 602 -7.08 -4.52 19.04
C LYS A 602 -7.42 -5.97 19.33
N PHE A 603 -8.38 -6.52 18.62
CA PHE A 603 -8.72 -7.93 18.69
C PHE A 603 -8.23 -8.66 17.45
N VAL A 604 -7.73 -9.88 17.63
CA VAL A 604 -7.32 -10.75 16.53
C VAL A 604 -8.05 -12.07 16.62
N ASN A 605 -8.74 -12.42 15.54
CA ASN A 605 -9.57 -13.61 15.45
C ASN A 605 -8.72 -14.89 15.42
N GLY A 606 -9.05 -15.84 16.29
CA GLY A 606 -8.49 -17.19 16.34
C GLY A 606 -9.57 -18.28 16.38
N GLY A 607 -10.79 -17.94 15.94
CA GLY A 607 -11.91 -18.85 15.76
C GLY A 607 -12.79 -19.07 17.00
N GLY A 608 -12.67 -18.21 18.02
CA GLY A 608 -13.50 -18.24 19.23
C GLY A 608 -14.91 -17.67 19.05
N ASN A 609 -15.61 -17.37 20.14
CA ASN A 609 -16.89 -16.67 20.07
C ASN A 609 -16.71 -15.14 20.09
N ASP A 610 -17.82 -14.41 20.17
CA ASP A 610 -17.87 -12.95 20.20
C ASP A 610 -17.15 -12.37 21.42
N LEU A 611 -16.52 -11.21 21.22
CA LEU A 611 -15.92 -10.40 22.29
C LEU A 611 -16.90 -9.29 22.68
N PHE A 612 -17.08 -9.09 23.98
CA PHE A 612 -17.81 -7.96 24.53
C PHE A 612 -16.88 -7.08 25.37
N ILE A 613 -17.01 -5.75 25.26
CA ILE A 613 -16.27 -4.75 26.05
C ILE A 613 -17.28 -3.74 26.61
N ASP A 614 -17.10 -3.38 27.88
CA ASP A 614 -17.97 -2.44 28.58
C ASP A 614 -17.23 -1.73 29.73
N ASP A 615 -17.86 -0.72 30.34
CA ASP A 615 -17.39 0.01 31.51
C ASP A 615 -15.93 0.51 31.35
N ILE A 616 -15.62 1.19 30.26
CA ILE A 616 -14.28 1.77 30.02
C ILE A 616 -14.13 3.02 30.88
N ASN A 617 -13.12 3.04 31.73
CA ASN A 617 -12.80 4.16 32.60
C ASN A 617 -11.38 4.61 32.34
N LEU A 618 -11.18 5.92 32.13
CA LEU A 618 -9.86 6.54 32.15
C LEU A 618 -9.82 7.55 33.28
N SER A 619 -8.90 7.35 34.22
CA SER A 619 -8.60 8.33 35.25
C SER A 619 -7.43 9.22 34.82
N GLY A 620 -7.42 10.45 35.31
CA GLY A 620 -6.29 11.37 35.32
C GLY A 620 -6.29 12.07 36.67
N SER A 621 -5.20 11.92 37.42
CA SER A 621 -5.04 12.57 38.72
C SER A 621 -4.08 13.75 38.58
N VAL A 622 -4.49 14.91 39.09
CA VAL A 622 -3.61 16.05 39.35
C VAL A 622 -3.25 16.02 40.83
N SER A 623 -1.97 16.00 41.17
CA SER A 623 -1.51 15.86 42.54
C SER A 623 -1.61 17.22 43.25
N ILE A 624 -2.29 17.24 44.40
CA ILE A 624 -1.84 18.06 45.52
C ILE A 624 -0.73 17.23 46.17
N ASN A 625 0.52 17.53 45.82
CA ASN A 625 1.78 17.00 46.39
C ASN A 625 1.83 15.48 46.72
N ASP A 626 2.80 14.80 46.09
CA ASP A 626 3.20 13.40 46.24
C ASP A 626 3.59 12.88 47.65
N LEU A 627 3.19 13.54 48.75
CA LEU A 627 3.40 13.06 50.12
C LEU A 627 2.34 12.07 50.64
N GLU A 628 1.17 11.98 49.99
CA GLU A 628 0.02 11.22 50.51
C GLU A 628 -0.20 9.83 49.86
N ARG A 629 0.73 9.29 49.05
CA ARG A 629 0.71 7.85 48.68
C ARG A 629 1.14 6.93 49.82
N THR A 630 1.19 7.43 51.04
CA THR A 630 1.73 6.69 52.17
C THR A 630 0.76 6.72 53.35
N ASN A 631 0.05 5.59 53.52
CA ASN A 631 -0.52 5.07 54.79
C ASN A 631 -2.04 4.86 54.86
N ASN A 632 -2.68 4.32 53.81
CA ASN A 632 -4.04 3.81 53.98
C ASN A 632 -4.04 2.47 54.72
N LEU A 633 -4.46 2.52 55.98
CA LEU A 633 -4.80 1.37 56.81
C LEU A 633 -6.14 0.80 56.34
N THR A 634 -6.22 -0.48 56.01
CA THR A 634 -7.45 -1.16 55.58
C THR A 634 -7.82 -2.27 56.57
N ILE A 635 -9.11 -2.51 56.80
CA ILE A 635 -9.61 -3.51 57.75
C ILE A 635 -10.56 -4.44 57.01
N GLN A 636 -10.29 -5.74 57.05
CA GLN A 636 -11.08 -6.75 56.36
C GLN A 636 -11.39 -7.94 57.28
N PRO A 637 -12.65 -8.42 57.31
CA PRO A 637 -13.83 -7.81 56.68
C PRO A 637 -14.30 -6.56 57.44
N ASN A 638 -14.86 -5.57 56.73
CA ASN A 638 -15.60 -4.45 57.34
C ASN A 638 -16.98 -4.39 56.67
N PRO A 639 -18.08 -4.77 57.35
CA PRO A 639 -18.20 -4.96 58.80
C PRO A 639 -17.52 -6.22 59.33
N VAL A 640 -16.89 -6.11 60.50
CA VAL A 640 -16.22 -7.20 61.21
C VAL A 640 -17.30 -8.14 61.79
N ILE A 641 -17.24 -9.42 61.44
CA ILE A 641 -18.16 -10.47 61.96
C ILE A 641 -17.37 -11.39 62.90
N ASP A 642 -16.26 -11.95 62.43
CA ASP A 642 -15.27 -12.70 63.22
C ASP A 642 -13.95 -11.91 63.34
N ASN A 643 -12.82 -12.57 63.64
CA ASN A 643 -11.51 -11.90 63.69
C ASN A 643 -11.23 -11.12 62.39
N SER A 644 -10.65 -9.92 62.54
CA SER A 644 -10.34 -9.04 61.41
C SER A 644 -8.85 -8.85 61.24
N VAL A 645 -8.45 -8.62 59.99
CA VAL A 645 -7.06 -8.32 59.63
C VAL A 645 -6.97 -6.86 59.20
N ILE A 646 -6.08 -6.14 59.86
CA ILE A 646 -5.64 -4.81 59.44
C ILE A 646 -4.49 -4.98 58.46
N SER A 647 -4.55 -4.36 57.29
CA SER A 647 -3.46 -4.32 56.31
C SER A 647 -3.07 -2.88 55.99
N PHE A 648 -1.77 -2.58 55.99
CA PHE A 648 -1.26 -1.26 55.63
C PHE A 648 0.17 -1.36 55.07
N TYR A 649 0.57 -0.37 54.28
CA TYR A 649 1.92 -0.23 53.74
C TYR A 649 2.74 0.75 54.59
N SER A 650 4.00 0.42 54.88
CA SER A 650 4.96 1.31 55.54
C SER A 650 6.19 1.51 54.65
N ASN A 651 6.68 2.75 54.51
CA ASN A 651 7.90 3.04 53.73
C ASN A 651 9.20 2.89 54.54
N SER A 652 9.10 2.58 55.83
CA SER A 652 10.23 2.40 56.74
C SER A 652 9.90 1.31 57.76
N ASN A 653 10.94 0.79 58.43
CA ASN A 653 10.75 -0.11 59.57
C ASN A 653 10.25 0.71 60.77
N LEU A 654 9.11 0.33 61.34
CA LEU A 654 8.53 1.01 62.51
C LEU A 654 8.85 0.24 63.79
N THR A 655 9.35 0.94 64.81
CA THR A 655 9.63 0.41 66.15
C THR A 655 8.75 1.09 67.20
N ASN A 656 8.55 0.45 68.36
CA ASN A 656 7.70 0.96 69.45
C ASN A 656 6.26 1.32 69.03
N VAL A 657 5.66 0.52 68.15
CA VAL A 657 4.31 0.79 67.63
C VAL A 657 3.23 0.33 68.61
N THR A 658 2.25 1.19 68.87
CA THR A 658 1.03 0.86 69.62
C THR A 658 -0.19 0.93 68.73
N LEU A 659 -1.08 -0.04 68.89
CA LEU A 659 -2.38 -0.09 68.25
C LEU A 659 -3.43 0.19 69.32
N ASP A 660 -4.13 1.31 69.16
CA ASP A 660 -5.18 1.78 70.06
C ASP A 660 -6.53 1.71 69.33
N LEU A 661 -7.57 1.24 70.03
CA LEU A 661 -8.93 1.16 69.53
C LEU A 661 -9.84 1.96 70.45
N TYR A 662 -10.60 2.88 69.88
CA TYR A 662 -11.57 3.71 70.58
C TYR A 662 -12.98 3.37 70.14
N ASP A 663 -13.93 3.32 71.08
CA ASP A 663 -15.35 3.18 70.75
C ASP A 663 -15.95 4.50 70.22
N ALA A 664 -17.23 4.47 69.83
CA ALA A 664 -17.95 5.62 69.31
C ALA A 664 -18.06 6.80 70.30
N MET A 665 -17.84 6.57 71.60
CA MET A 665 -17.81 7.61 72.64
C MET A 665 -16.39 8.14 72.90
N GLY A 666 -15.38 7.64 72.16
CA GLY A 666 -13.98 8.02 72.32
C GLY A 666 -13.28 7.35 73.50
N ARG A 667 -13.87 6.31 74.11
CA ARG A 667 -13.24 5.55 75.20
C ARG A 667 -12.26 4.53 74.61
N LEU A 668 -11.06 4.43 75.18
CA LEU A 668 -10.05 3.45 74.77
C LEU A 668 -10.49 2.04 75.21
N VAL A 669 -10.65 1.14 74.23
CA VAL A 669 -11.14 -0.25 74.41
C VAL A 669 -9.99 -1.26 74.37
N ILE A 670 -9.04 -1.08 73.45
CA ILE A 670 -7.84 -1.92 73.34
C ILE A 670 -6.62 -1.02 73.12
N SER A 671 -5.52 -1.33 73.80
CA SER A 671 -4.20 -0.76 73.52
C SER A 671 -3.18 -1.90 73.53
N LYS A 672 -2.56 -2.18 72.38
CA LYS A 672 -1.63 -3.30 72.21
C LYS A 672 -0.31 -2.81 71.61
N ARG A 673 0.81 -3.19 72.21
CA ARG A 673 2.13 -3.05 71.58
C ARG A 673 2.27 -4.07 70.44
N VAL A 674 2.66 -3.61 69.28
CA VAL A 674 2.91 -4.41 68.09
C VAL A 674 4.42 -4.56 67.93
N ALA A 675 4.90 -5.79 67.73
CA ALA A 675 6.31 -6.05 67.45
C ALA A 675 6.74 -5.34 66.15
N ASN A 676 8.06 -5.14 65.96
CA ASN A 676 8.64 -4.37 64.86
C ASN A 676 7.96 -4.66 63.51
N LEU A 677 7.54 -3.60 62.82
CA LEU A 677 6.86 -3.67 61.53
C LEU A 677 7.86 -3.35 60.42
N ASN A 678 7.84 -4.12 59.34
CA ASN A 678 8.84 -4.02 58.27
C ASN A 678 8.44 -2.95 57.25
N ASN A 679 9.42 -2.44 56.51
CA ASN A 679 9.19 -1.71 55.26
C ASN A 679 8.46 -2.65 54.26
N GLY A 680 7.34 -2.17 53.70
CA GLY A 680 6.43 -2.94 52.86
C GLY A 680 5.06 -3.18 53.49
N ASP A 681 4.37 -4.21 53.02
CA ASP A 681 3.04 -4.59 53.50
C ASP A 681 3.09 -5.25 54.88
N ASN A 682 2.25 -4.78 55.79
CA ASN A 682 2.12 -5.29 57.15
C ASN A 682 0.69 -5.71 57.46
N LYS A 683 0.53 -6.75 58.29
CA LYS A 683 -0.76 -7.29 58.72
C LYS A 683 -0.83 -7.47 60.23
N ILE A 684 -1.95 -7.08 60.84
CA ILE A 684 -2.20 -7.25 62.28
C ILE A 684 -3.60 -7.83 62.48
N GLU A 685 -3.71 -8.90 63.26
CA GLU A 685 -5.00 -9.49 63.62
C GLU A 685 -5.60 -8.85 64.88
N ILE A 686 -6.89 -8.54 64.81
CA ILE A 686 -7.71 -8.15 65.96
C ILE A 686 -8.69 -9.27 66.30
N PRO A 687 -8.64 -9.84 67.52
CA PRO A 687 -9.65 -10.77 67.98
C PRO A 687 -10.99 -10.06 68.19
N SER A 688 -12.04 -10.56 67.54
CA SER A 688 -13.37 -9.96 67.58
C SER A 688 -14.11 -10.15 68.91
N SER A 689 -13.70 -11.15 69.70
CA SER A 689 -14.30 -11.48 71.01
C SER A 689 -14.14 -10.39 72.07
N ALA A 690 -13.27 -9.40 71.83
CA ALA A 690 -13.02 -8.28 72.73
C ALA A 690 -13.81 -7.01 72.36
N LEU A 691 -14.69 -7.05 71.36
CA LEU A 691 -15.42 -5.89 70.84
C LEU A 691 -16.93 -6.14 70.81
N GLU A 692 -17.71 -5.21 71.37
CA GLU A 692 -19.18 -5.18 71.23
C GLU A 692 -19.59 -4.61 69.86
N SER A 693 -20.84 -4.84 69.44
CA SER A 693 -21.37 -4.28 68.18
C SER A 693 -21.38 -2.74 68.21
N GLY A 694 -20.81 -2.10 67.19
CA GLY A 694 -20.66 -0.65 67.13
C GLY A 694 -19.58 -0.16 66.17
N TRP A 695 -19.44 1.16 66.05
CA TRP A 695 -18.33 1.77 65.30
C TRP A 695 -17.11 2.00 66.18
N TYR A 696 -15.94 1.71 65.63
CA TYR A 696 -14.65 1.86 66.29
C TYR A 696 -13.70 2.70 65.45
N LEU A 697 -12.86 3.49 66.12
CA LEU A 697 -11.71 4.18 65.55
C LEU A 697 -10.44 3.42 65.94
N ILE A 698 -9.69 2.94 64.96
CA ILE A 698 -8.35 2.38 65.18
C ILE A 698 -7.29 3.45 64.96
N MET A 699 -6.26 3.46 65.80
CA MET A 699 -5.09 4.31 65.69
C MET A 699 -3.81 3.49 65.87
N LEU A 700 -2.97 3.46 64.84
CA LEU A 700 -1.61 2.94 64.89
C LEU A 700 -0.66 4.11 65.16
N LYS A 701 0.03 4.09 66.30
CA LYS A 701 0.93 5.16 66.77
C LYS A 701 2.35 4.62 66.84
N SER A 702 3.30 5.32 66.24
CA SER A 702 4.74 5.14 66.44
C SER A 702 5.33 6.45 66.97
N GLN A 703 6.64 6.47 67.26
CA GLN A 703 7.33 7.72 67.62
C GLN A 703 7.38 8.73 66.47
N GLU A 704 7.18 8.27 65.22
CA GLU A 704 7.32 9.09 64.02
C GLU A 704 5.98 9.48 63.39
N LYS A 705 4.91 8.69 63.59
CA LYS A 705 3.64 8.88 62.87
C LYS A 705 2.44 8.27 63.60
N ILE A 706 1.27 8.86 63.36
CA ILE A 706 -0.04 8.32 63.78
C ILE A 706 -0.88 8.10 62.52
N ILE A 707 -1.46 6.90 62.38
CA ILE A 707 -2.34 6.51 61.27
C ILE A 707 -3.65 6.02 61.87
N SER A 708 -4.80 6.42 61.31
CA SER A 708 -6.10 6.01 61.85
C SER A 708 -7.10 5.61 60.76
N ASN A 709 -7.99 4.67 61.08
CA ASN A 709 -9.16 4.37 60.25
C ASN A 709 -10.36 3.98 61.13
N LYS A 710 -11.55 3.84 60.55
CA LYS A 710 -12.77 3.47 61.25
C LYS A 710 -13.36 2.19 60.66
N PHE A 711 -14.01 1.39 61.50
CA PHE A 711 -14.71 0.18 61.07
C PHE A 711 -15.95 -0.09 61.91
N LEU A 712 -16.84 -0.91 61.36
CA LEU A 712 -18.05 -1.38 62.02
C LEU A 712 -17.86 -2.81 62.52
N LYS A 713 -18.14 -3.08 63.78
CA LYS A 713 -18.37 -4.44 64.31
C LYS A 713 -19.88 -4.69 64.30
N LYS A 714 -20.30 -5.73 63.58
CA LYS A 714 -21.70 -6.21 63.64
C LYS A 714 -21.88 -7.15 64.81
#